data_AF-A0A341BCZ7-F1
#
_entry.id   AF-A0A341BCZ7-F1
#
_cell.length_a   1.000
_cell.length_b   1.000
_cell.length_c   1.000
_cell.angle_alpha   90.00
_cell.angle_beta   90.00
_cell.angle_gamma   90.00
#
_symmetry.space_group_name_H-M   'P 1'
#
loop_
_entity.id
_entity.type
_entity.pdbx_description
1 polymer ?
#
loop_
_entity_poly.entity_id
_entity_poly.type
_entity_poly.pdbx_seq_one_letter_code
_entity_poly.pdbx_strand_id
1 'polypeptide(L)'
;MRGDPAAAKASMTVHQPQIVLNFTTMDLYKSSLCWYDYIEVRDGYWRKSPLLGRFCGDKLPEVLTSTESRMWIEFRSSSNWVGKGFAAIYEAICGGEIRKNEGQIQSPNYPDDYRPMKECVWKIAVSEDCYVGLTFQAFEIERHDNCAYDYLEVRDGTSENSPLIGRFCGYDKPEDIRSTSNTLWMKFVSDGTVNKAGFAANFFKEEDECAKPDRGGCEQRCLNTLGSYQCSCEPGYELGPDKRTCEAACGGLLTKLNGTITTPGWPKEYPPNKHCVWQVVAPTQYRISMKFEFFELEGNEVCKYDYVEIWSGLSSESKLHGKFCGAEVPEVITSQFNNMRIEFKSDNTVSKKGFKAHFFSDKDECSKDNGGCQHECVNTMGSYMCQCRNGFVLHENKHDCKEAECEQKIHSPSGFITSPNWPDKYPSRKECTWEISATPGHRIKLIFSEFEIEQHQECAYDHLEVFDGETEKSPILGRLCGNKIPEPLVATGNKMFVRFVSDASVQRKGFQATHSTECGGRLKVESKPRDLYSHAQFGDNNYPGQVDCEWLLVSERGSRLELSFQIFEVEEEADCGYDYVELFDGLDSTAVGLGRFCGSGPPEEIYSIGDTVLIHFHTDDTISKKGFHIRYKSIRYPDTTHTKN
;
A
#
# COMPACT_ATOMS: atom_id res chain seq x y z
N MET A 1 -11.96 25.94 -41.08
CA MET A 1 -13.40 25.65 -41.30
C MET A 1 -13.88 24.89 -40.08
N ARG A 2 -14.73 25.51 -39.26
CA ARG A 2 -15.35 24.88 -38.09
C ARG A 2 -16.50 24.01 -38.60
N GLY A 3 -16.51 22.73 -38.22
CA GLY A 3 -17.65 21.85 -38.38
C GLY A 3 -18.01 21.33 -37.01
N ASP A 4 -18.99 21.97 -36.35
CA ASP A 4 -19.68 21.38 -35.20
C ASP A 4 -20.59 20.26 -35.73
N PRO A 5 -20.49 19.02 -35.22
CA PRO A 5 -21.53 18.04 -35.44
C PRO A 5 -22.68 18.37 -34.49
N ALA A 6 -23.73 18.98 -35.04
CA ALA A 6 -25.01 19.14 -34.36
C ALA A 6 -25.53 17.74 -33.98
N ALA A 7 -25.52 17.45 -32.67
CA ALA A 7 -26.21 16.32 -32.11
C ALA A 7 -27.70 16.43 -32.48
N ALA A 8 -28.17 15.51 -33.32
CA ALA A 8 -29.59 15.33 -33.56
C ALA A 8 -30.23 14.89 -32.23
N LYS A 9 -30.84 15.84 -31.51
CA LYS A 9 -31.76 15.51 -30.41
C LYS A 9 -32.91 14.70 -31.02
N ALA A 10 -32.88 13.39 -30.85
CA ALA A 10 -34.07 12.56 -30.98
C ALA A 10 -35.13 13.16 -30.04
N SER A 11 -36.23 13.64 -30.63
CA SER A 11 -37.35 14.18 -29.85
C SER A 11 -38.02 13.01 -29.13
N MET A 12 -37.67 12.81 -27.85
CA MET A 12 -38.35 11.83 -26.99
C MET A 12 -39.85 12.11 -27.00
N THR A 13 -40.69 11.08 -27.16
CA THR A 13 -42.14 11.27 -27.18
C THR A 13 -42.60 11.63 -25.78
N VAL A 14 -43.12 12.84 -25.61
CA VAL A 14 -43.64 13.34 -24.33
C VAL A 14 -45.08 12.85 -24.16
N HIS A 15 -45.32 12.05 -23.14
CA HIS A 15 -46.65 11.62 -22.73
C HIS A 15 -47.28 12.72 -21.86
N GLN A 16 -48.07 13.58 -22.51
CA GLN A 16 -48.81 14.67 -21.89
C GLN A 16 -50.27 14.28 -21.61
N PRO A 17 -50.99 15.05 -20.78
CA PRO A 17 -52.41 14.81 -20.51
C PRO A 17 -53.24 14.82 -21.79
N GLN A 18 -54.27 13.98 -21.87
CA GLN A 18 -55.27 14.00 -22.93
C GLN A 18 -56.38 14.99 -22.57
N ILE A 19 -57.00 15.63 -23.55
CA ILE A 19 -58.14 16.53 -23.37
C ILE A 19 -59.42 15.75 -23.68
N VAL A 20 -60.30 15.68 -22.70
CA VAL A 20 -61.67 15.17 -22.83
C VAL A 20 -62.59 16.37 -22.99
N LEU A 21 -63.30 16.46 -24.11
CA LEU A 21 -64.28 17.50 -24.41
C LEU A 21 -65.70 16.92 -24.37
N ASN A 22 -66.55 17.52 -23.54
CA ASN A 22 -67.94 17.14 -23.38
C ASN A 22 -68.86 18.34 -23.65
N PHE A 23 -69.73 18.22 -24.65
CA PHE A 23 -70.70 19.26 -24.99
C PHE A 23 -71.88 19.21 -24.01
N THR A 24 -72.12 20.31 -23.30
CA THR A 24 -73.24 20.44 -22.35
C THR A 24 -74.50 20.97 -23.02
N THR A 25 -74.34 21.84 -24.03
CA THR A 25 -75.45 22.31 -24.87
C THR A 25 -74.97 22.46 -26.32
N MET A 26 -75.85 22.21 -27.29
CA MET A 26 -75.60 22.48 -28.70
C MET A 26 -76.93 22.75 -29.39
N ASP A 27 -77.01 23.86 -30.11
CA ASP A 27 -78.17 24.28 -30.89
C ASP A 27 -77.69 25.06 -32.13
N LEU A 28 -77.42 24.29 -33.19
CA LEU A 28 -76.90 24.77 -34.47
C LEU A 28 -77.85 24.41 -35.61
N TYR A 29 -77.74 25.11 -36.74
CA TYR A 29 -78.55 24.80 -37.92
C TYR A 29 -78.28 23.37 -38.44
N LYS A 30 -79.30 22.50 -38.40
CA LYS A 30 -79.20 21.12 -38.86
C LYS A 30 -79.20 21.06 -40.39
N SER A 31 -78.14 20.47 -40.96
CA SER A 31 -78.01 20.27 -42.41
C SER A 31 -77.39 18.91 -42.75
N SER A 32 -77.64 18.40 -43.95
CA SER A 32 -76.99 17.18 -44.43
C SER A 32 -75.48 17.39 -44.47
N LEU A 33 -74.71 16.53 -43.79
CA LEU A 33 -73.24 16.60 -43.69
C LEU A 33 -72.69 17.87 -43.01
N CYS A 34 -73.52 18.63 -42.29
CA CYS A 34 -73.11 19.81 -41.55
C CYS A 34 -72.37 20.85 -42.42
N TRP A 35 -72.98 21.23 -43.54
CA TRP A 35 -72.36 22.15 -44.53
C TRP A 35 -72.44 23.63 -44.16
N TYR A 36 -73.47 24.05 -43.40
CA TYR A 36 -73.69 25.46 -43.10
C TYR A 36 -73.07 25.86 -41.75
N ASP A 37 -73.73 25.51 -40.65
CA ASP A 37 -73.26 25.79 -39.31
C ASP A 37 -72.72 24.49 -38.70
N TYR A 38 -71.46 24.50 -38.27
CA TYR A 38 -70.84 23.31 -37.69
C TYR A 38 -69.75 23.65 -36.67
N ILE A 39 -69.55 22.71 -35.74
CA ILE A 39 -68.37 22.64 -34.88
C ILE A 39 -67.51 21.51 -35.38
N GLU A 40 -66.24 21.80 -35.64
CA GLU A 40 -65.24 20.84 -36.06
C GLU A 40 -64.20 20.70 -34.95
N VAL A 41 -64.00 19.47 -34.48
CA VAL A 41 -63.04 19.15 -33.42
C VAL A 41 -61.95 18.27 -34.01
N ARG A 42 -60.69 18.63 -33.80
CA ARG A 42 -59.51 17.95 -34.31
C ARG A 42 -58.50 17.64 -33.21
N ASP A 43 -57.79 16.54 -33.39
CA ASP A 43 -56.81 15.99 -32.47
C ASP A 43 -55.41 16.60 -32.71
N GLY A 44 -55.08 17.66 -31.98
CA GLY A 44 -53.83 18.42 -32.13
C GLY A 44 -54.05 19.93 -32.20
N TYR A 45 -53.09 20.66 -32.78
CA TYR A 45 -53.01 22.12 -32.61
C TYR A 45 -53.48 22.97 -33.82
N TRP A 46 -53.85 22.34 -34.94
CA TRP A 46 -54.08 23.07 -36.19
C TRP A 46 -55.09 22.38 -37.11
N ARG A 47 -55.59 23.12 -38.10
CA ARG A 47 -56.67 22.70 -39.03
C ARG A 47 -56.40 21.42 -39.85
N LYS A 48 -55.16 20.93 -39.95
CA LYS A 48 -54.83 19.67 -40.65
C LYS A 48 -54.67 18.48 -39.70
N SER A 49 -54.81 18.69 -38.39
CA SER A 49 -54.86 17.61 -37.41
C SER A 49 -55.98 16.60 -37.71
N PRO A 50 -55.82 15.33 -37.32
CA PRO A 50 -56.86 14.30 -37.45
C PRO A 50 -58.23 14.79 -36.97
N LEU A 51 -59.29 14.51 -37.74
CA LEU A 51 -60.65 14.94 -37.41
C LEU A 51 -61.25 14.00 -36.35
N LEU A 52 -61.58 14.54 -35.18
CA LEU A 52 -62.34 13.81 -34.15
C LEU A 52 -63.83 13.80 -34.48
N GLY A 53 -64.35 14.91 -35.01
CA GLY A 53 -65.70 14.94 -35.55
C GLY A 53 -66.15 16.31 -36.02
N ARG A 54 -67.25 16.33 -36.78
CA ARG A 54 -67.94 17.53 -37.22
C ARG A 54 -69.41 17.44 -36.84
N PHE A 55 -69.92 18.45 -36.15
CA PHE A 55 -71.22 18.40 -35.47
C PHE A 55 -72.09 19.60 -35.83
N CYS A 56 -73.39 19.36 -36.00
CA CYS A 56 -74.42 20.37 -36.26
C CYS A 56 -75.79 19.86 -35.76
N GLY A 57 -76.79 20.74 -35.68
CA GLY A 57 -78.08 20.42 -35.07
C GLY A 57 -78.07 20.58 -33.54
N ASP A 58 -78.95 19.82 -32.89
CA ASP A 58 -79.25 19.86 -31.46
C ASP A 58 -78.82 18.59 -30.69
N LYS A 59 -78.36 17.56 -31.41
CA LYS A 59 -77.92 16.29 -30.82
C LYS A 59 -76.48 16.41 -30.30
N LEU A 60 -76.31 16.34 -28.98
CA LEU A 60 -74.99 16.34 -28.37
C LEU A 60 -74.14 15.15 -28.87
N PRO A 61 -72.88 15.38 -29.27
CA PRO A 61 -71.97 14.31 -29.63
C PRO A 61 -71.51 13.50 -28.40
N GLU A 62 -70.97 12.31 -28.66
CA GLU A 62 -70.26 11.56 -27.63
C GLU A 62 -69.01 12.33 -27.17
N VAL A 63 -68.57 12.03 -25.94
CA VAL A 63 -67.40 12.65 -25.35
C VAL A 63 -66.16 12.41 -26.22
N LEU A 64 -65.45 13.48 -26.56
CA LEU A 64 -64.29 13.42 -27.46
C LEU A 64 -63.00 13.47 -26.64
N THR A 65 -62.04 12.59 -26.95
CA THR A 65 -60.74 12.55 -26.28
C THR A 65 -59.63 12.76 -27.29
N SER A 66 -58.69 13.67 -27.00
CA SER A 66 -57.48 13.84 -27.81
C SER A 66 -56.42 12.78 -27.49
N THR A 67 -55.49 12.56 -28.42
CA THR A 67 -54.34 11.67 -28.21
C THR A 67 -53.23 12.34 -27.39
N GLU A 68 -53.14 13.67 -27.44
CA GLU A 68 -52.13 14.50 -26.74
C GLU A 68 -52.78 15.70 -26.01
N SER A 69 -51.99 16.66 -25.52
CA SER A 69 -52.41 17.83 -24.75
C SER A 69 -53.07 18.95 -25.56
N ARG A 70 -53.43 18.69 -26.82
CA ARG A 70 -53.93 19.73 -27.72
C ARG A 70 -55.16 19.25 -28.48
N MET A 71 -56.17 20.11 -28.51
CA MET A 71 -57.40 19.90 -29.27
C MET A 71 -57.74 21.21 -29.98
N TRP A 72 -57.97 21.14 -31.29
CA TRP A 72 -58.32 22.29 -32.11
C TRP A 72 -59.82 22.26 -32.39
N ILE A 73 -60.51 23.33 -32.03
CA ILE A 73 -61.96 23.47 -32.19
C ILE A 73 -62.22 24.67 -33.10
N GLU A 74 -62.93 24.44 -34.20
CA GLU A 74 -63.40 25.49 -35.10
C GLU A 74 -64.93 25.51 -35.14
N PHE A 75 -65.51 26.67 -34.88
CA PHE A 75 -66.91 26.92 -35.14
C PHE A 75 -67.04 27.74 -36.42
N ARG A 76 -67.83 27.25 -37.36
CA ARG A 76 -68.16 27.98 -38.59
C ARG A 76 -69.66 28.16 -38.68
N SER A 77 -70.09 29.37 -39.01
CA SER A 77 -71.48 29.70 -39.31
C SER A 77 -71.58 30.36 -40.68
N SER A 78 -72.59 29.94 -41.45
CA SER A 78 -72.87 30.48 -42.78
C SER A 78 -74.35 30.44 -43.15
N SER A 79 -75.22 30.03 -42.21
CA SER A 79 -76.67 30.10 -42.37
C SER A 79 -77.21 31.48 -41.95
N ASN A 80 -78.38 31.85 -42.46
CA ASN A 80 -79.12 33.04 -42.01
C ASN A 80 -79.93 32.78 -40.73
N TRP A 81 -79.80 31.58 -40.15
CA TRP A 81 -80.54 31.15 -38.97
C TRP A 81 -79.65 31.31 -37.72
N VAL A 82 -80.25 31.77 -36.62
CA VAL A 82 -79.53 32.02 -35.37
C VAL A 82 -79.99 31.00 -34.32
N GLY A 83 -79.10 30.10 -33.94
CA GLY A 83 -79.30 29.17 -32.82
C GLY A 83 -78.78 29.71 -31.51
N LYS A 84 -79.02 28.99 -30.40
CA LYS A 84 -78.45 29.35 -29.08
C LYS A 84 -76.94 29.14 -28.99
N GLY A 85 -76.34 28.46 -29.96
CA GLY A 85 -74.91 28.16 -29.98
C GLY A 85 -74.59 26.87 -29.24
N PHE A 86 -73.37 26.75 -28.71
CA PHE A 86 -72.94 25.57 -27.95
C PHE A 86 -72.19 25.97 -26.68
N ALA A 87 -72.26 25.11 -25.68
CA ALA A 87 -71.40 25.12 -24.52
C ALA A 87 -70.76 23.74 -24.38
N ALA A 88 -69.48 23.73 -24.03
CA ALA A 88 -68.74 22.51 -23.77
C ALA A 88 -67.84 22.73 -22.56
N ILE A 89 -67.66 21.66 -21.79
CA ILE A 89 -66.67 21.57 -20.72
C ILE A 89 -65.54 20.69 -21.21
N TYR A 90 -64.32 21.03 -20.86
CA TYR A 90 -63.17 20.20 -21.16
C TYR A 90 -62.41 19.88 -19.88
N GLU A 91 -61.85 18.68 -19.83
CA GLU A 91 -60.99 18.22 -18.75
C GLU A 91 -59.69 17.64 -19.32
N ALA A 92 -58.55 18.00 -18.71
CA ALA A 92 -57.30 17.29 -18.94
C ALA A 92 -57.25 16.04 -18.05
N ILE A 93 -57.26 14.87 -18.66
CA ILE A 93 -57.02 13.57 -18.00
C ILE A 93 -55.57 13.15 -18.18
N CYS A 94 -55.02 12.42 -17.22
CA CYS A 94 -53.63 12.02 -17.19
C CYS A 94 -53.50 10.56 -16.75
N GLY A 95 -52.41 9.90 -17.15
CA GLY A 95 -52.21 8.47 -16.90
C GLY A 95 -52.40 7.60 -18.15
N GLY A 96 -52.50 6.29 -17.95
CA GLY A 96 -52.68 5.29 -19.00
C GLY A 96 -51.59 4.22 -19.02
N GLU A 97 -51.69 3.30 -19.98
CA GLU A 97 -50.70 2.24 -20.20
C GLU A 97 -49.72 2.63 -21.31
N ILE A 98 -48.43 2.55 -21.02
CA ILE A 98 -47.34 2.95 -21.90
C ILE A 98 -46.50 1.70 -22.22
N ARG A 99 -46.56 1.24 -23.47
CA ARG A 99 -45.77 0.12 -23.99
C ARG A 99 -44.70 0.62 -24.96
N LYS A 100 -43.65 1.22 -24.41
CA LYS A 100 -42.54 1.82 -25.18
C LYS A 100 -41.23 1.58 -24.44
N ASN A 101 -40.13 1.54 -25.18
CA ASN A 101 -38.80 1.37 -24.61
C ASN A 101 -38.16 2.68 -24.13
N GLU A 102 -38.76 3.82 -24.43
CA GLU A 102 -38.34 5.12 -23.91
C GLU A 102 -39.48 6.12 -24.03
N GLY A 103 -39.44 7.16 -23.20
CA GLY A 103 -40.36 8.27 -23.27
C GLY A 103 -40.22 9.21 -22.08
N GLN A 104 -41.01 10.28 -22.10
CA GLN A 104 -41.07 11.24 -21.02
C GLN A 104 -42.49 11.32 -20.46
N ILE A 105 -42.63 11.39 -19.14
CA ILE A 105 -43.87 11.58 -18.41
C ILE A 105 -43.79 12.91 -17.69
N GLN A 106 -44.82 13.73 -17.82
CA GLN A 106 -44.90 15.02 -17.16
C GLN A 106 -46.15 15.06 -16.28
N SER A 107 -46.06 15.78 -15.16
CA SER A 107 -47.26 16.16 -14.41
C SER A 107 -48.20 16.97 -15.30
N PRO A 108 -49.51 16.95 -15.01
CA PRO A 108 -50.45 17.76 -15.76
C PRO A 108 -50.05 19.23 -15.75
N ASN A 109 -50.16 19.90 -16.90
CA ASN A 109 -49.88 21.32 -17.08
C ASN A 109 -48.40 21.77 -17.01
N TYR A 110 -47.45 20.86 -16.76
CA TYR A 110 -46.01 21.18 -16.76
C TYR A 110 -45.58 21.88 -18.07
N PRO A 111 -44.77 22.95 -18.03
CA PRO A 111 -44.03 23.47 -16.87
C PRO A 111 -44.82 24.42 -15.94
N ASP A 112 -46.08 24.70 -16.25
CA ASP A 112 -46.94 25.50 -15.37
C ASP A 112 -47.46 24.65 -14.21
N ASP A 113 -48.01 25.31 -13.18
CA ASP A 113 -48.49 24.63 -11.98
C ASP A 113 -49.56 23.57 -12.29
N TYR A 114 -49.45 22.40 -11.68
CA TYR A 114 -50.46 21.34 -11.82
C TYR A 114 -51.81 21.78 -11.24
N ARG A 115 -52.90 21.16 -11.71
CA ARG A 115 -54.24 21.48 -11.19
C ARG A 115 -54.50 20.73 -9.88
N PRO A 116 -55.26 21.31 -8.93
CA PRO A 116 -55.65 20.63 -7.70
C PRO A 116 -56.60 19.45 -7.96
N MET A 117 -56.69 18.54 -7.00
CA MET A 117 -57.58 17.36 -6.99
C MET A 117 -57.37 16.43 -8.20
N LYS A 118 -56.14 16.32 -8.68
CA LYS A 118 -55.79 15.42 -9.78
C LYS A 118 -55.20 14.10 -9.28
N GLU A 119 -55.65 13.02 -9.89
CA GLU A 119 -55.09 11.68 -9.74
C GLU A 119 -54.70 11.14 -11.13
N CYS A 120 -53.42 10.84 -11.33
CA CYS A 120 -52.88 10.31 -12.58
C CYS A 120 -52.19 8.97 -12.30
N VAL A 121 -52.48 7.93 -13.08
CA VAL A 121 -51.85 6.61 -12.92
C VAL A 121 -51.25 6.15 -14.24
N TRP A 122 -49.94 5.94 -14.27
CA TRP A 122 -49.20 5.42 -15.43
C TRP A 122 -48.73 3.99 -15.17
N LYS A 123 -48.96 3.11 -16.16
CA LYS A 123 -48.43 1.74 -16.20
C LYS A 123 -47.40 1.67 -17.31
N ILE A 124 -46.12 1.63 -16.95
CA ILE A 124 -45.01 1.62 -17.89
C ILE A 124 -44.59 0.17 -18.10
N ALA A 125 -44.48 -0.26 -19.35
CA ALA A 125 -43.96 -1.57 -19.73
C ALA A 125 -42.96 -1.40 -20.88
N VAL A 126 -41.75 -1.90 -20.68
CA VAL A 126 -40.70 -1.98 -21.70
C VAL A 126 -40.66 -3.39 -22.29
N SER A 127 -39.79 -3.63 -23.27
CA SER A 127 -39.52 -4.96 -23.83
C SER A 127 -39.31 -6.03 -22.76
N GLU A 128 -39.71 -7.25 -23.08
CA GLU A 128 -39.44 -8.43 -22.25
C GLU A 128 -37.92 -8.59 -22.02
N ASP A 129 -37.55 -9.19 -20.88
CA ASP A 129 -36.17 -9.41 -20.43
C ASP A 129 -35.33 -8.14 -20.15
N CYS A 130 -35.98 -6.99 -20.03
CA CYS A 130 -35.34 -5.73 -19.67
C CYS A 130 -35.97 -5.12 -18.41
N TYR A 131 -35.34 -4.09 -17.86
CA TYR A 131 -35.84 -3.33 -16.71
C TYR A 131 -36.30 -1.93 -17.13
N VAL A 132 -37.06 -1.25 -16.28
CA VAL A 132 -37.46 0.14 -16.46
C VAL A 132 -36.52 1.01 -15.63
N GLY A 133 -35.74 1.85 -16.31
CA GLY A 133 -35.03 2.98 -15.71
C GLY A 133 -35.94 4.20 -15.70
N LEU A 134 -35.96 4.94 -14.58
CA LEU A 134 -36.72 6.18 -14.40
C LEU A 134 -35.81 7.26 -13.81
N THR A 135 -35.75 8.41 -14.47
CA THR A 135 -34.92 9.56 -14.07
C THR A 135 -35.75 10.83 -14.10
N PHE A 136 -35.55 11.73 -13.14
CA PHE A 136 -36.29 13.00 -13.09
C PHE A 136 -35.45 14.14 -13.70
N GLN A 137 -36.05 14.95 -14.58
CA GLN A 137 -35.45 16.18 -15.08
C GLN A 137 -35.81 17.39 -14.20
N ALA A 138 -37.02 17.40 -13.66
CA ALA A 138 -37.53 18.41 -12.76
C ALA A 138 -38.50 17.76 -11.77
N PHE A 139 -38.56 18.29 -10.54
CA PHE A 139 -39.43 17.78 -9.48
C PHE A 139 -39.75 18.88 -8.46
N GLU A 140 -40.98 19.38 -8.50
CA GLU A 140 -41.52 20.37 -7.58
C GLU A 140 -42.97 20.00 -7.25
N ILE A 141 -43.17 19.33 -6.13
CA ILE A 141 -44.49 18.95 -5.60
C ILE A 141 -44.63 19.60 -4.21
N GLU A 142 -45.86 19.88 -3.76
CA GLU A 142 -46.07 20.43 -2.42
C GLU A 142 -45.29 19.66 -1.34
N ARG A 143 -44.57 20.39 -0.49
CA ARG A 143 -43.70 19.79 0.53
C ARG A 143 -44.50 19.46 1.78
N HIS A 144 -44.37 18.22 2.25
CA HIS A 144 -44.88 17.77 3.55
C HIS A 144 -44.02 16.64 4.11
N ASP A 145 -43.84 16.55 5.43
CA ASP A 145 -42.91 15.59 6.06
C ASP A 145 -43.22 14.13 5.73
N ASN A 146 -44.51 13.77 5.60
CA ASN A 146 -44.96 12.44 5.21
C ASN A 146 -45.62 12.40 3.80
N CYS A 147 -45.45 13.43 2.99
CA CYS A 147 -46.08 13.54 1.66
C CYS A 147 -47.59 13.25 1.66
N ALA A 148 -48.30 13.78 2.68
CA ALA A 148 -49.70 13.48 2.94
C ALA A 148 -50.67 14.28 2.05
N TYR A 149 -50.22 15.43 1.56
CA TYR A 149 -50.93 16.28 0.60
C TYR A 149 -50.63 15.78 -0.82
N ASP A 150 -49.86 16.55 -1.59
CA ASP A 150 -49.48 16.17 -2.95
C ASP A 150 -48.29 15.21 -2.96
N TYR A 151 -48.32 14.20 -3.82
CA TYR A 151 -47.24 13.22 -3.92
C TYR A 151 -47.18 12.50 -5.26
N LEU A 152 -45.98 12.01 -5.58
CA LEU A 152 -45.72 11.03 -6.61
C LEU A 152 -45.34 9.70 -5.95
N GLU A 153 -46.08 8.65 -6.25
CA GLU A 153 -45.83 7.29 -5.76
C GLU A 153 -45.32 6.42 -6.91
N VAL A 154 -44.25 5.67 -6.68
CA VAL A 154 -43.64 4.77 -7.66
C VAL A 154 -43.56 3.37 -7.07
N ARG A 155 -44.00 2.37 -7.82
CA ARG A 155 -44.05 0.95 -7.44
C ARG A 155 -43.43 0.07 -8.51
N ASP A 156 -42.81 -1.01 -8.06
CA ASP A 156 -42.14 -1.99 -8.92
C ASP A 156 -43.11 -3.09 -9.37
N GLY A 157 -43.70 -2.92 -10.54
CA GLY A 157 -44.70 -3.84 -11.08
C GLY A 157 -45.82 -3.14 -11.84
N THR A 158 -47.00 -3.75 -11.89
CA THR A 158 -48.11 -3.32 -12.76
C THR A 158 -49.31 -2.70 -12.03
N SER A 159 -49.31 -2.67 -10.69
CA SER A 159 -50.49 -2.29 -9.90
C SER A 159 -50.17 -1.55 -8.60
N GLU A 160 -51.21 -1.00 -7.96
CA GLU A 160 -51.12 -0.32 -6.66
C GLU A 160 -50.70 -1.28 -5.51
N ASN A 161 -50.86 -2.59 -5.68
CA ASN A 161 -50.42 -3.59 -4.71
C ASN A 161 -48.96 -4.03 -4.91
N SER A 162 -48.30 -3.54 -5.97
CA SER A 162 -46.90 -3.86 -6.24
C SER A 162 -45.97 -3.26 -5.16
N PRO A 163 -44.78 -3.84 -4.94
CA PRO A 163 -43.80 -3.31 -3.99
C PRO A 163 -43.57 -1.81 -4.15
N LEU A 164 -43.65 -1.06 -3.04
CA LEU A 164 -43.43 0.38 -3.04
C LEU A 164 -41.94 0.68 -3.18
N ILE A 165 -41.57 1.45 -4.20
CA ILE A 165 -40.21 1.98 -4.34
C ILE A 165 -40.09 3.26 -3.51
N GLY A 166 -41.06 4.16 -3.64
CA GLY A 166 -41.08 5.38 -2.84
C GLY A 166 -42.30 6.24 -3.08
N ARG A 167 -42.54 7.14 -2.12
CA ARG A 167 -43.54 8.21 -2.18
C ARG A 167 -42.80 9.53 -1.99
N PHE A 168 -42.90 10.40 -2.99
CA PHE A 168 -42.05 11.57 -3.16
C PHE A 168 -42.89 12.85 -3.17
N CYS A 169 -42.41 13.89 -2.51
CA CYS A 169 -42.99 15.22 -2.49
C CYS A 169 -41.91 16.26 -2.14
N GLY A 170 -42.21 17.56 -2.25
CA GLY A 170 -41.23 18.62 -2.07
C GLY A 170 -40.42 18.94 -3.33
N TYR A 171 -39.23 19.51 -3.13
CA TYR A 171 -38.40 20.09 -4.19
C TYR A 171 -37.11 19.32 -4.48
N ASP A 172 -36.79 18.34 -3.64
CA ASP A 172 -35.61 17.50 -3.83
C ASP A 172 -35.94 16.45 -4.88
N LYS A 173 -35.14 16.44 -5.96
CA LYS A 173 -35.29 15.47 -7.04
C LYS A 173 -35.06 14.05 -6.49
N PRO A 174 -35.97 13.09 -6.74
CA PRO A 174 -35.74 11.69 -6.38
C PRO A 174 -34.49 11.13 -7.07
N GLU A 175 -33.83 10.19 -6.39
CA GLU A 175 -32.75 9.39 -6.99
C GLU A 175 -33.26 8.60 -8.21
N ASP A 176 -32.35 8.23 -9.10
CA ASP A 176 -32.70 7.49 -10.29
C ASP A 176 -33.15 6.07 -9.91
N ILE A 177 -34.28 5.63 -10.47
CA ILE A 177 -34.98 4.39 -10.08
C ILE A 177 -34.77 3.33 -11.14
N ARG A 178 -34.45 2.11 -10.72
CA ARG A 178 -34.45 0.90 -11.55
C ARG A 178 -35.45 -0.11 -11.02
N SER A 179 -36.38 -0.57 -11.85
CA SER A 179 -37.29 -1.67 -11.49
C SER A 179 -36.57 -3.02 -11.43
N THR A 180 -37.23 -4.02 -10.83
CA THR A 180 -36.80 -5.43 -10.85
C THR A 180 -37.53 -6.25 -11.91
N SER A 181 -38.53 -5.68 -12.56
CA SER A 181 -39.27 -6.27 -13.69
C SER A 181 -39.26 -5.36 -14.91
N ASN A 182 -39.81 -5.80 -16.04
CA ASN A 182 -40.01 -4.96 -17.22
C ASN A 182 -41.19 -3.98 -17.09
N THR A 183 -41.74 -3.82 -15.88
CA THR A 183 -42.90 -2.97 -15.62
C THR A 183 -42.70 -2.06 -14.41
N LEU A 184 -43.27 -0.86 -14.48
CA LEU A 184 -43.27 0.13 -13.40
C LEU A 184 -44.66 0.77 -13.32
N TRP A 185 -45.14 0.96 -12.09
CA TRP A 185 -46.42 1.63 -11.83
C TRP A 185 -46.17 2.94 -11.11
N MET A 186 -46.77 4.02 -11.60
CA MET A 186 -46.55 5.36 -11.07
C MET A 186 -47.88 6.09 -10.89
N LYS A 187 -48.06 6.76 -9.75
CA LYS A 187 -49.29 7.47 -9.39
C LYS A 187 -48.99 8.86 -8.84
N PHE A 188 -49.53 9.89 -9.46
CA PHE A 188 -49.48 11.26 -8.95
C PHE A 188 -50.83 11.64 -8.37
N VAL A 189 -50.84 12.23 -7.17
CA VAL A 189 -52.03 12.74 -6.50
C VAL A 189 -51.78 14.16 -6.05
N SER A 190 -52.76 15.04 -6.25
CA SER A 190 -52.80 16.39 -5.70
C SER A 190 -54.10 16.65 -4.94
N ASP A 191 -54.03 17.47 -3.90
CA ASP A 191 -55.13 17.85 -3.04
C ASP A 191 -55.79 19.16 -3.52
N GLY A 192 -56.68 19.74 -2.70
CA GLY A 192 -57.45 20.93 -3.07
C GLY A 192 -56.67 22.25 -3.02
N THR A 193 -55.42 22.24 -2.57
CA THR A 193 -54.63 23.43 -2.22
C THR A 193 -53.20 23.33 -2.75
N VAL A 194 -52.47 24.45 -2.71
CA VAL A 194 -51.03 24.61 -3.02
C VAL A 194 -50.50 23.77 -4.19
N ASN A 195 -50.56 24.34 -5.39
CA ASN A 195 -49.99 23.71 -6.58
C ASN A 195 -48.57 24.24 -6.89
N LYS A 196 -47.79 23.42 -7.61
CA LYS A 196 -46.42 23.70 -8.05
C LYS A 196 -46.23 23.25 -9.49
N ALA A 197 -45.08 23.56 -10.10
CA ALA A 197 -44.79 23.18 -11.48
C ALA A 197 -44.92 21.67 -11.73
N GLY A 198 -44.69 20.83 -10.72
CA GLY A 198 -44.80 19.38 -10.79
C GLY A 198 -43.51 18.73 -11.25
N PHE A 199 -43.58 17.71 -12.10
CA PHE A 199 -42.40 16.91 -12.47
C PHE A 199 -42.33 16.62 -13.96
N ALA A 200 -41.11 16.40 -14.44
CA ALA A 200 -40.83 15.81 -15.73
C ALA A 200 -39.86 14.65 -15.53
N ALA A 201 -40.26 13.44 -15.88
CA ALA A 201 -39.49 12.22 -15.70
C ALA A 201 -39.30 11.49 -17.02
N ASN A 202 -38.09 11.01 -17.29
CA ASN A 202 -37.79 10.16 -18.43
C ASN A 202 -37.77 8.72 -17.97
N PHE A 203 -38.46 7.85 -18.69
CA PHE A 203 -38.32 6.42 -18.55
C PHE A 203 -37.64 5.84 -19.79
N PHE A 204 -36.88 4.77 -19.60
CA PHE A 204 -36.22 4.05 -20.67
C PHE A 204 -36.01 2.59 -20.29
N LYS A 205 -35.76 1.77 -21.31
CA LYS A 205 -35.38 0.37 -21.20
C LYS A 205 -33.96 0.31 -20.67
N GLU A 206 -33.80 -0.36 -19.54
CA GLU A 206 -32.54 -0.62 -18.87
C GLU A 206 -32.11 -2.07 -19.14
N GLU A 207 -30.87 -2.23 -19.57
CA GLU A 207 -30.20 -3.52 -19.76
C GLU A 207 -28.87 -3.51 -19.00
N ASP A 208 -28.39 -4.69 -18.62
CA ASP A 208 -27.00 -4.83 -18.17
C ASP A 208 -26.13 -5.18 -19.38
N GLU A 209 -25.52 -4.18 -20.03
CA GLU A 209 -24.65 -4.44 -21.18
C GLU A 209 -23.36 -5.17 -20.79
N CYS A 210 -22.95 -5.11 -19.51
CA CYS A 210 -21.78 -5.80 -19.00
C CYS A 210 -22.04 -7.30 -18.76
N ALA A 211 -23.30 -7.71 -18.60
CA ALA A 211 -23.71 -9.12 -18.51
C ALA A 211 -23.74 -9.82 -19.89
N LYS A 212 -23.61 -9.08 -21.00
CA LYS A 212 -23.53 -9.65 -22.35
C LYS A 212 -22.18 -10.38 -22.56
N PRO A 213 -22.11 -11.38 -23.47
CA PRO A 213 -20.89 -12.15 -23.69
C PRO A 213 -19.66 -11.32 -24.09
N ASP A 214 -19.88 -10.20 -24.76
CA ASP A 214 -18.87 -9.25 -25.21
C ASP A 214 -18.53 -8.17 -24.17
N ARG A 215 -19.15 -8.19 -22.98
CA ARG A 215 -18.94 -7.22 -21.88
C ARG A 215 -19.05 -5.75 -22.34
N GLY A 216 -20.04 -5.45 -23.16
CA GLY A 216 -20.21 -4.11 -23.77
C GLY A 216 -19.08 -3.72 -24.75
N GLY A 217 -18.23 -4.65 -25.16
CA GLY A 217 -17.05 -4.38 -25.97
C GLY A 217 -15.93 -3.65 -25.23
N CYS A 218 -15.92 -3.69 -23.89
CA CYS A 218 -14.83 -3.15 -23.07
C CYS A 218 -13.64 -4.12 -23.04
N GLU A 219 -12.43 -3.61 -23.27
CA GLU A 219 -11.22 -4.45 -23.25
C GLU A 219 -10.95 -5.07 -21.88
N GLN A 220 -11.10 -4.31 -20.80
CA GLN A 220 -10.77 -4.74 -19.44
C GLN A 220 -11.99 -4.81 -18.52
N ARG A 221 -12.48 -3.66 -18.03
CA ARG A 221 -13.59 -3.62 -17.07
C ARG A 221 -14.78 -2.89 -17.68
N CYS A 222 -15.95 -3.52 -17.60
CA CYS A 222 -17.23 -2.91 -17.94
C CYS A 222 -17.95 -2.52 -16.65
N LEU A 223 -18.44 -1.29 -16.58
CA LEU A 223 -19.24 -0.77 -15.47
C LEU A 223 -20.63 -0.43 -15.99
N ASN A 224 -21.64 -1.17 -15.56
CA ASN A 224 -23.03 -0.90 -15.92
C ASN A 224 -23.52 0.36 -15.20
N THR A 225 -24.20 1.24 -15.91
CA THR A 225 -24.80 2.48 -15.38
C THR A 225 -26.27 2.53 -15.76
N LEU A 226 -27.09 3.36 -15.11
CA LEU A 226 -28.50 3.43 -15.49
C LEU A 226 -28.64 4.12 -16.87
N GLY A 227 -29.08 3.36 -17.86
CA GLY A 227 -29.33 3.77 -19.24
C GLY A 227 -28.14 3.60 -20.18
N SER A 228 -27.00 3.08 -19.72
CA SER A 228 -25.76 2.89 -20.50
C SER A 228 -24.74 2.05 -19.74
N TYR A 229 -23.57 1.84 -20.31
CA TYR A 229 -22.38 1.35 -19.61
C TYR A 229 -21.18 2.23 -19.92
N GLN A 230 -20.11 2.09 -19.14
CA GLN A 230 -18.81 2.69 -19.42
C GLN A 230 -17.68 1.68 -19.22
N CYS A 231 -16.66 1.77 -20.06
CA CYS A 231 -15.44 0.99 -19.90
C CYS A 231 -14.48 1.69 -18.94
N SER A 232 -13.78 0.90 -18.14
CA SER A 232 -12.70 1.36 -17.27
C SER A 232 -11.52 0.38 -17.37
N CYS A 233 -10.34 0.87 -17.00
CA CYS A 233 -9.11 0.11 -17.10
C CYS A 233 -8.60 -0.32 -15.72
N GLU A 234 -7.80 -1.38 -15.69
CA GLU A 234 -7.02 -1.78 -14.52
C GLU A 234 -5.95 -0.71 -14.20
N PRO A 235 -5.50 -0.62 -12.94
CA PRO A 235 -4.43 0.31 -12.56
C PRO A 235 -3.19 0.16 -13.46
N GLY A 236 -2.68 1.29 -13.97
CA GLY A 236 -1.57 1.33 -14.93
C GLY A 236 -1.98 1.41 -16.41
N TYR A 237 -3.28 1.49 -16.69
CA TYR A 237 -3.85 1.69 -18.02
C TYR A 237 -4.83 2.87 -18.02
N GLU A 238 -4.83 3.65 -19.09
CA GLU A 238 -5.78 4.72 -19.36
C GLU A 238 -6.70 4.34 -20.52
N LEU A 239 -7.93 4.85 -20.50
CA LEU A 239 -8.91 4.56 -21.53
C LEU A 239 -8.50 5.22 -22.85
N GLY A 240 -8.38 4.42 -23.90
CA GLY A 240 -8.01 4.87 -25.23
C GLY A 240 -9.04 5.87 -25.81
N PRO A 241 -8.70 6.53 -26.94
CA PRO A 241 -9.58 7.52 -27.57
C PRO A 241 -10.97 6.99 -27.97
N ASP A 242 -11.08 5.68 -28.19
CA ASP A 242 -12.33 4.99 -28.52
C ASP A 242 -13.24 4.72 -27.32
N LYS A 243 -12.79 5.06 -26.10
CA LYS A 243 -13.46 4.82 -24.82
C LYS A 243 -13.73 3.33 -24.52
N ARG A 244 -13.02 2.41 -25.17
CA ARG A 244 -13.22 0.95 -25.02
C ARG A 244 -11.92 0.20 -24.78
N THR A 245 -10.86 0.60 -25.47
CA THR A 245 -9.52 0.04 -25.31
C THR A 245 -8.79 0.68 -24.12
N CYS A 246 -7.79 -0.03 -23.60
CA CYS A 246 -7.00 0.37 -22.45
C CYS A 246 -5.52 0.43 -22.84
N GLU A 247 -4.94 1.63 -22.83
CA GLU A 247 -3.55 1.87 -23.18
C GLU A 247 -2.71 2.01 -21.90
N ALA A 248 -1.60 1.26 -21.79
CA ALA A 248 -0.77 1.36 -20.59
C ALA A 248 -0.20 2.78 -20.46
N ALA A 249 -0.57 3.46 -19.37
CA ALA A 249 -0.20 4.84 -19.09
C ALA A 249 0.95 4.88 -18.10
N CYS A 250 2.00 5.61 -18.44
CA CYS A 250 3.18 5.74 -17.60
C CYS A 250 3.96 7.02 -17.96
N GLY A 251 4.70 7.55 -16.98
CA GLY A 251 5.45 8.80 -17.13
C GLY A 251 4.72 10.04 -16.61
N GLY A 252 5.23 11.22 -16.98
CA GLY A 252 4.67 12.52 -16.63
C GLY A 252 5.60 13.38 -15.75
N LEU A 253 5.16 14.62 -15.50
CA LEU A 253 5.85 15.58 -14.63
C LEU A 253 5.39 15.41 -13.18
N LEU A 254 6.34 15.18 -12.28
CA LEU A 254 6.13 14.97 -10.85
C LEU A 254 6.75 16.14 -10.07
N THR A 255 5.92 16.97 -9.45
CA THR A 255 6.35 18.14 -8.68
C THR A 255 6.21 17.97 -7.16
N LYS A 256 5.65 16.84 -6.72
CA LYS A 256 5.56 16.51 -5.30
C LYS A 256 6.97 16.27 -4.75
N LEU A 257 7.20 16.62 -3.48
CA LEU A 257 8.51 16.41 -2.84
C LEU A 257 8.77 14.93 -2.56
N ASN A 258 7.75 14.09 -2.46
CA ASN A 258 7.87 12.64 -2.34
C ASN A 258 6.77 11.94 -3.15
N GLY A 259 7.01 10.68 -3.48
CA GLY A 259 6.04 9.88 -4.22
C GLY A 259 6.60 8.54 -4.63
N THR A 260 5.73 7.72 -5.20
CA THR A 260 6.09 6.38 -5.68
C THR A 260 5.83 6.32 -7.18
N ILE A 261 6.79 5.76 -7.91
CA ILE A 261 6.66 5.41 -9.32
C ILE A 261 6.69 3.90 -9.47
N THR A 262 5.88 3.39 -10.39
CA THR A 262 5.82 1.97 -10.71
C THR A 262 5.84 1.79 -12.21
N THR A 263 6.35 0.65 -12.66
CA THR A 263 6.14 0.21 -14.04
C THR A 263 4.65 0.06 -14.34
N PRO A 264 4.22 0.33 -15.58
CA PRO A 264 2.85 0.06 -16.00
C PRO A 264 2.51 -1.43 -15.78
N GLY A 265 1.36 -1.71 -15.17
CA GLY A 265 0.91 -3.08 -14.87
C GLY A 265 1.33 -3.62 -13.49
N TRP A 266 2.18 -2.93 -12.73
CA TRP A 266 2.60 -3.36 -11.39
C TRP A 266 1.40 -3.69 -10.46
N PRO A 267 1.41 -4.82 -9.71
CA PRO A 267 2.50 -5.80 -9.53
C PRO A 267 2.53 -6.95 -10.54
N LYS A 268 1.71 -6.91 -11.60
CA LYS A 268 1.78 -7.85 -12.73
C LYS A 268 2.95 -7.47 -13.65
N GLU A 269 3.19 -8.30 -14.65
CA GLU A 269 4.22 -8.05 -15.65
C GLU A 269 3.95 -6.78 -16.46
N TYR A 270 5.00 -6.04 -16.81
CA TYR A 270 4.86 -4.84 -17.63
C TYR A 270 4.54 -5.17 -19.10
N PRO A 271 3.87 -4.29 -19.85
CA PRO A 271 3.62 -4.51 -21.27
C PRO A 271 4.89 -4.35 -22.14
N PRO A 272 4.98 -5.08 -23.27
CA PRO A 272 6.04 -4.89 -24.25
C PRO A 272 5.88 -3.56 -25.04
N ASN A 273 6.96 -3.10 -25.66
CA ASN A 273 7.08 -1.89 -26.48
C ASN A 273 6.68 -0.60 -25.75
N LYS A 274 7.01 -0.50 -24.46
CA LYS A 274 6.69 0.68 -23.67
C LYS A 274 7.86 1.63 -23.55
N HIS A 275 7.54 2.92 -23.57
CA HIS A 275 8.48 4.00 -23.33
C HIS A 275 7.86 4.96 -22.33
N CYS A 276 8.31 4.89 -21.08
CA CYS A 276 7.80 5.69 -19.99
C CYS A 276 8.85 6.72 -19.58
N VAL A 277 8.47 7.99 -19.46
CA VAL A 277 9.39 9.06 -19.04
C VAL A 277 8.77 9.82 -17.87
N TRP A 278 9.37 9.69 -16.69
CA TRP A 278 9.04 10.50 -15.52
C TRP A 278 10.05 11.63 -15.37
N GLN A 279 9.54 12.83 -15.10
CA GLN A 279 10.33 14.02 -14.85
C GLN A 279 10.02 14.51 -13.44
N VAL A 280 10.94 14.33 -12.51
CA VAL A 280 10.78 14.79 -11.13
C VAL A 280 11.44 16.15 -10.99
N VAL A 281 10.71 17.14 -10.49
CA VAL A 281 11.19 18.50 -10.27
C VAL A 281 10.83 18.97 -8.87
N ALA A 282 11.86 19.27 -8.08
CA ALA A 282 11.75 19.85 -6.75
C ALA A 282 12.17 21.34 -6.77
N PRO A 283 11.97 22.10 -5.68
CA PRO A 283 12.55 23.45 -5.56
C PRO A 283 14.09 23.41 -5.55
N THR A 284 14.76 24.50 -5.95
CA THR A 284 16.21 24.56 -6.23
C THR A 284 17.14 24.23 -5.05
N GLN A 285 16.63 24.23 -3.82
CA GLN A 285 17.38 23.89 -2.61
C GLN A 285 17.35 22.40 -2.25
N TYR A 286 16.59 21.60 -3.00
CA TYR A 286 16.42 20.17 -2.78
C TYR A 286 17.21 19.35 -3.80
N ARG A 287 17.62 18.15 -3.38
CA ARG A 287 18.10 17.07 -4.24
C ARG A 287 17.10 15.93 -4.18
N ILE A 288 16.96 15.22 -5.29
CA ILE A 288 15.99 14.13 -5.43
C ILE A 288 16.74 12.81 -5.29
N SER A 289 16.32 11.97 -4.37
CA SER A 289 16.82 10.62 -4.20
C SER A 289 15.74 9.62 -4.64
N MET A 290 16.17 8.59 -5.34
CA MET A 290 15.33 7.48 -5.81
C MET A 290 15.79 6.19 -5.13
N LYS A 291 14.85 5.48 -4.52
CA LYS A 291 15.07 4.18 -3.88
C LYS A 291 14.15 3.14 -4.49
N PHE A 292 14.72 2.07 -5.02
CA PHE A 292 13.95 0.92 -5.49
C PHE A 292 13.56 0.03 -4.30
N GLU A 293 12.27 -0.28 -4.18
CA GLU A 293 11.74 -1.26 -3.23
C GLU A 293 11.72 -2.66 -3.86
N PHE A 294 11.48 -2.72 -5.17
CA PHE A 294 11.52 -3.93 -5.97
C PHE A 294 12.03 -3.61 -7.37
N PHE A 295 12.80 -4.53 -7.96
CA PHE A 295 13.38 -4.39 -9.28
C PHE A 295 13.56 -5.75 -9.98
N GLU A 296 12.86 -5.96 -11.10
CA GLU A 296 13.00 -7.14 -11.96
C GLU A 296 12.65 -6.79 -13.41
N LEU A 297 13.67 -6.61 -14.25
CA LEU A 297 13.55 -6.35 -15.69
C LEU A 297 14.28 -7.42 -16.51
N GLU A 298 13.84 -7.66 -17.75
CA GLU A 298 14.63 -8.43 -18.70
C GLU A 298 15.97 -7.73 -18.97
N GLY A 299 17.08 -8.45 -18.89
CA GLY A 299 18.37 -7.85 -19.20
C GLY A 299 19.54 -8.81 -19.13
N ASN A 300 20.65 -8.35 -19.71
CA ASN A 300 21.98 -8.94 -19.59
C ASN A 300 22.94 -7.88 -19.01
N GLU A 301 24.23 -8.17 -18.91
CA GLU A 301 25.22 -7.24 -18.31
C GLU A 301 25.28 -5.84 -18.96
N VAL A 302 24.75 -5.66 -20.18
CA VAL A 302 24.76 -4.39 -20.93
C VAL A 302 23.36 -3.77 -21.04
N CYS A 303 22.34 -4.40 -20.45
CA CYS A 303 20.94 -3.96 -20.49
C CYS A 303 20.46 -3.64 -21.92
N LYS A 304 20.66 -4.61 -22.83
CA LYS A 304 20.33 -4.44 -24.25
C LYS A 304 18.81 -4.46 -24.53
N TYR A 305 18.06 -5.23 -23.77
CA TYR A 305 16.63 -5.45 -23.92
C TYR A 305 15.87 -4.39 -23.13
N ASP A 306 15.28 -4.76 -22.00
CA ASP A 306 14.53 -3.84 -21.15
C ASP A 306 15.44 -3.15 -20.15
N TYR A 307 15.17 -1.86 -19.90
CA TYR A 307 16.00 -1.09 -18.99
C TYR A 307 15.29 0.13 -18.44
N VAL A 308 15.83 0.65 -17.34
CA VAL A 308 15.57 1.99 -16.86
C VAL A 308 16.85 2.81 -16.83
N GLU A 309 16.81 4.03 -17.35
CA GLU A 309 17.88 5.02 -17.27
C GLU A 309 17.49 6.14 -16.30
N ILE A 310 18.44 6.55 -15.47
CA ILE A 310 18.24 7.62 -14.50
C ILE A 310 19.24 8.74 -14.74
N TRP A 311 18.72 9.95 -14.94
CA TRP A 311 19.47 11.13 -15.31
C TRP A 311 19.32 12.23 -14.25
N SER A 312 20.41 12.94 -13.97
CA SER A 312 20.46 14.08 -13.02
C SER A 312 19.84 15.38 -13.53
N GLY A 313 19.18 15.35 -14.68
CA GLY A 313 18.55 16.51 -15.29
C GLY A 313 17.46 16.14 -16.31
N LEU A 314 16.73 17.15 -16.78
CA LEU A 314 15.59 16.94 -17.69
C LEU A 314 16.02 16.72 -19.15
N SER A 315 17.21 17.15 -19.53
CA SER A 315 17.80 16.93 -20.86
C SER A 315 18.55 15.60 -20.93
N SER A 316 18.61 15.03 -22.13
CA SER A 316 19.42 13.84 -22.44
C SER A 316 20.93 14.06 -22.40
N GLU A 317 21.38 15.31 -22.21
CA GLU A 317 22.79 15.68 -22.05
C GLU A 317 23.22 15.77 -20.58
N SER A 318 22.27 15.62 -19.65
CA SER A 318 22.57 15.66 -18.22
C SER A 318 23.38 14.43 -17.78
N LYS A 319 23.92 14.42 -16.57
CA LYS A 319 24.69 13.27 -16.07
C LYS A 319 23.80 12.03 -15.96
N LEU A 320 24.15 10.97 -16.70
CA LEU A 320 23.59 9.63 -16.53
C LEU A 320 24.15 9.00 -15.24
N HIS A 321 23.28 8.56 -14.34
CA HIS A 321 23.67 7.79 -13.16
C HIS A 321 23.92 6.33 -13.49
N GLY A 322 23.11 5.77 -14.38
CA GLY A 322 23.24 4.40 -14.81
C GLY A 322 22.07 3.95 -15.68
N LYS A 323 22.28 2.81 -16.33
CA LYS A 323 21.29 2.05 -17.08
C LYS A 323 21.14 0.71 -16.38
N PHE A 324 19.93 0.41 -15.89
CA PHE A 324 19.68 -0.70 -14.98
C PHE A 324 18.71 -1.70 -15.60
N CYS A 325 18.96 -3.00 -15.38
CA CYS A 325 18.15 -4.13 -15.82
C CYS A 325 18.48 -5.37 -14.96
N GLY A 326 17.79 -6.50 -15.16
CA GLY A 326 17.97 -7.71 -14.35
C GLY A 326 17.19 -7.65 -13.03
N ALA A 327 17.61 -8.44 -12.04
CA ALA A 327 16.92 -8.59 -10.74
C ALA A 327 17.69 -8.00 -9.55
N GLU A 328 18.87 -7.43 -9.77
CA GLU A 328 19.64 -6.77 -8.72
C GLU A 328 19.05 -5.38 -8.45
N VAL A 329 18.73 -5.10 -7.19
CA VAL A 329 18.12 -3.83 -6.80
C VAL A 329 19.21 -2.74 -6.76
N PRO A 330 19.09 -1.65 -7.55
CA PRO A 330 20.08 -0.58 -7.53
C PRO A 330 20.17 0.11 -6.17
N GLU A 331 21.38 0.57 -5.81
CA GLU A 331 21.57 1.47 -4.66
C GLU A 331 20.78 2.78 -4.81
N VAL A 332 20.65 3.53 -3.72
CA VAL A 332 19.90 4.80 -3.74
C VAL A 332 20.61 5.82 -4.64
N ILE A 333 19.90 6.30 -5.65
CA ILE A 333 20.44 7.23 -6.65
C ILE A 333 19.98 8.64 -6.30
N THR A 334 20.92 9.56 -6.10
CA THR A 334 20.64 10.96 -5.76
C THR A 334 21.07 11.91 -6.87
N SER A 335 20.16 12.77 -7.32
CA SER A 335 20.42 13.78 -8.35
C SER A 335 21.48 14.79 -7.93
N GLN A 336 22.11 15.45 -8.90
CA GLN A 336 23.04 16.56 -8.65
C GLN A 336 22.32 17.85 -8.25
N PHE A 337 21.14 18.07 -8.81
CA PHE A 337 20.33 19.28 -8.61
C PHE A 337 18.89 18.93 -8.22
N ASN A 338 17.96 19.86 -8.41
CA ASN A 338 16.56 19.74 -8.05
C ASN A 338 15.68 19.06 -9.12
N ASN A 339 16.28 18.37 -10.09
CA ASN A 339 15.54 17.64 -11.11
C ASN A 339 16.17 16.28 -11.40
N MET A 340 15.32 15.35 -11.81
CA MET A 340 15.70 13.97 -12.15
C MET A 340 14.79 13.47 -13.27
N ARG A 341 15.35 12.81 -14.27
CA ARG A 341 14.59 12.15 -15.35
C ARG A 341 14.79 10.64 -15.27
N ILE A 342 13.69 9.91 -15.32
CA ILE A 342 13.67 8.45 -15.25
C ILE A 342 12.99 7.94 -16.51
N GLU A 343 13.69 7.10 -17.26
CA GLU A 343 13.25 6.63 -18.58
C GLU A 343 13.26 5.11 -18.61
N PHE A 344 12.08 4.49 -18.64
CA PHE A 344 11.91 3.05 -18.78
C PHE A 344 11.56 2.69 -20.23
N LYS A 345 12.23 1.67 -20.76
CA LYS A 345 11.97 1.11 -22.10
C LYS A 345 11.84 -0.41 -22.03
N SER A 346 10.80 -0.94 -22.67
CA SER A 346 10.65 -2.37 -22.94
C SER A 346 10.62 -2.68 -24.44
N ASP A 347 11.15 -3.83 -24.83
CA ASP A 347 11.13 -4.33 -26.20
C ASP A 347 9.85 -5.13 -26.52
N ASN A 348 9.82 -5.81 -27.68
CA ASN A 348 8.62 -6.51 -28.14
C ASN A 348 8.45 -7.93 -27.57
N THR A 349 9.35 -8.38 -26.71
CA THR A 349 9.40 -9.72 -26.14
C THR A 349 9.55 -9.66 -24.61
N VAL A 350 9.49 -10.84 -23.98
CA VAL A 350 9.78 -11.15 -22.56
C VAL A 350 9.55 -10.01 -21.57
N SER A 351 8.46 -10.10 -20.83
CA SER A 351 8.17 -9.15 -19.74
C SER A 351 8.42 -9.78 -18.37
N LYS A 352 8.75 -8.93 -17.39
CA LYS A 352 8.95 -9.28 -15.98
C LYS A 352 8.06 -8.41 -15.10
N LYS A 353 8.11 -8.57 -13.78
CA LYS A 353 7.29 -7.81 -12.83
C LYS A 353 7.55 -6.29 -12.85
N GLY A 354 8.73 -5.85 -13.30
CA GLY A 354 9.05 -4.43 -13.39
C GLY A 354 9.66 -3.89 -12.10
N PHE A 355 9.32 -2.65 -11.76
CA PHE A 355 9.86 -2.01 -10.56
C PHE A 355 8.83 -1.18 -9.81
N LYS A 356 9.07 -1.06 -8.50
CA LYS A 356 8.41 -0.10 -7.61
C LYS A 356 9.50 0.72 -6.93
N ALA A 357 9.51 2.03 -7.15
CA ALA A 357 10.51 2.92 -6.61
C ALA A 357 9.85 4.11 -5.89
N HIS A 358 10.44 4.50 -4.77
CA HIS A 358 10.05 5.68 -4.02
C HIS A 358 11.07 6.79 -4.28
N PHE A 359 10.59 7.96 -4.71
CA PHE A 359 11.41 9.16 -4.78
C PHE A 359 11.06 10.10 -3.64
N PHE A 360 12.07 10.78 -3.14
CA PHE A 360 11.93 11.81 -2.12
C PHE A 360 12.95 12.91 -2.36
N SER A 361 12.56 14.12 -2.03
CA SER A 361 13.37 15.32 -2.18
C SER A 361 13.82 15.75 -0.80
N ASP A 362 15.12 15.88 -0.64
CA ASP A 362 15.75 16.26 0.62
C ASP A 362 16.58 17.52 0.44
N LYS A 363 16.60 18.36 1.46
CA LYS A 363 17.46 19.54 1.46
C LYS A 363 18.80 19.10 2.02
N ASP A 364 19.87 19.38 1.28
CA ASP A 364 21.22 19.06 1.74
C ASP A 364 21.73 20.20 2.63
N GLU A 365 21.42 20.16 3.93
CA GLU A 365 21.85 21.21 4.87
C GLU A 365 23.38 21.25 5.06
N CYS A 366 24.06 20.12 4.90
CA CYS A 366 25.51 20.01 5.00
C CYS A 366 26.25 20.76 3.90
N SER A 367 25.62 20.93 2.74
CA SER A 367 26.18 21.70 1.61
C SER A 367 26.44 23.17 1.93
N LYS A 368 25.84 23.71 3.01
CA LYS A 368 26.03 25.10 3.43
C LYS A 368 26.61 25.14 4.84
N ASP A 369 27.81 25.72 4.95
CA ASP A 369 28.51 25.94 6.23
C ASP A 369 28.62 24.67 7.10
N ASN A 370 28.78 23.50 6.47
CA ASN A 370 28.87 22.20 7.15
C ASN A 370 27.69 21.95 8.11
N GLY A 371 26.48 22.44 7.78
CA GLY A 371 25.31 22.36 8.68
C GLY A 371 25.51 23.02 10.05
N GLY A 372 26.55 23.83 10.25
CA GLY A 372 26.93 24.35 11.56
C GLY A 372 27.55 23.29 12.49
N CYS A 373 28.01 22.15 11.98
CA CYS A 373 28.70 21.11 12.75
C CYS A 373 30.16 21.48 13.01
N GLN A 374 30.65 21.29 14.24
CA GLN A 374 32.05 21.52 14.58
C GLN A 374 33.00 20.57 13.82
N HIS A 375 32.61 19.30 13.68
CA HIS A 375 33.38 18.29 12.96
C HIS A 375 32.72 17.93 11.63
N GLU A 376 31.98 16.83 11.56
CA GLU A 376 31.43 16.31 10.32
C GLU A 376 29.91 16.49 10.30
N CYS A 377 29.37 16.96 9.18
CA CYS A 377 27.93 17.00 8.94
C CYS A 377 27.53 15.83 8.07
N VAL A 378 26.58 15.04 8.55
CA VAL A 378 25.99 13.92 7.82
C VAL A 378 24.57 14.29 7.45
N ASN A 379 24.32 14.46 6.15
CA ASN A 379 22.99 14.73 5.65
C ASN A 379 22.12 13.47 5.79
N THR A 380 20.92 13.63 6.33
CA THR A 380 20.00 12.55 6.64
C THR A 380 18.65 12.83 5.99
N MET A 381 17.77 11.84 5.87
CA MET A 381 16.49 12.10 5.22
C MET A 381 15.63 13.09 6.04
N GLY A 382 15.39 14.27 5.47
CA GLY A 382 14.60 15.35 6.06
C GLY A 382 15.34 16.20 7.10
N SER A 383 16.63 15.99 7.32
CA SER A 383 17.44 16.68 8.34
C SER A 383 18.95 16.45 8.11
N TYR A 384 19.78 16.86 9.04
CA TYR A 384 21.17 16.45 9.12
C TYR A 384 21.53 16.16 10.58
N MET A 385 22.66 15.50 10.80
CA MET A 385 23.24 15.34 12.13
C MET A 385 24.74 15.62 12.10
N CYS A 386 25.26 16.14 13.21
CA CYS A 386 26.69 16.31 13.38
C CYS A 386 27.31 15.04 13.95
N GLN A 387 28.41 14.60 13.36
CA GLN A 387 29.21 13.48 13.81
C GLN A 387 30.57 13.98 14.27
N CYS A 388 31.03 13.43 15.39
CA CYS A 388 32.34 13.74 15.94
C CYS A 388 33.38 12.73 15.46
N ARG A 389 34.59 13.21 15.21
CA ARG A 389 35.76 12.36 14.96
C ARG A 389 36.04 11.49 16.19
N ASN A 390 36.69 10.34 15.99
CA ASN A 390 36.99 9.39 17.08
C ASN A 390 37.76 10.07 18.22
N GLY A 391 37.43 9.71 19.46
CA GLY A 391 37.95 10.38 20.65
C GLY A 391 37.13 11.59 21.10
N PHE A 392 36.04 11.92 20.39
CA PHE A 392 35.07 12.94 20.80
C PHE A 392 33.64 12.40 20.76
N VAL A 393 32.80 12.84 21.69
CA VAL A 393 31.37 12.58 21.72
C VAL A 393 30.59 13.86 21.45
N LEU A 394 29.42 13.73 20.84
CA LEU A 394 28.57 14.87 20.51
C LEU A 394 28.12 15.58 21.78
N HIS A 395 28.33 16.89 21.83
CA HIS A 395 27.91 17.76 22.92
C HIS A 395 26.37 17.86 22.96
N GLU A 396 25.81 18.30 24.09
CA GLU A 396 24.35 18.39 24.29
C GLU A 396 23.66 19.32 23.29
N ASN A 397 24.40 20.30 22.74
CA ASN A 397 23.90 21.19 21.70
C ASN A 397 23.81 20.53 20.30
N LYS A 398 24.23 19.26 20.16
CA LYS A 398 24.21 18.47 18.91
C LYS A 398 25.03 19.02 17.75
N HIS A 399 25.84 20.04 17.98
CA HIS A 399 26.69 20.69 16.98
C HIS A 399 28.18 20.58 17.33
N ASP A 400 28.50 20.69 18.62
CA ASP A 400 29.87 20.65 19.10
C ASP A 400 30.28 19.25 19.54
N CYS A 401 31.58 19.02 19.67
CA CYS A 401 32.20 17.76 20.02
C CYS A 401 33.05 17.95 21.29
N LYS A 402 32.80 17.14 22.33
CA LYS A 402 33.59 17.11 23.58
C LYS A 402 34.49 15.89 23.62
N GLU A 403 35.64 15.95 24.27
CA GLU A 403 36.52 14.77 24.42
C GLU A 403 35.76 13.60 25.05
N ALA A 404 35.91 12.41 24.47
CA ALA A 404 35.34 11.17 24.99
C ALA A 404 36.09 10.73 26.25
N GLU A 405 35.36 10.23 27.25
CA GLU A 405 35.97 9.60 28.42
C GLU A 405 36.76 8.35 27.97
N CYS A 406 37.99 8.20 28.46
CA CYS A 406 38.92 7.17 28.01
C CYS A 406 38.71 5.80 28.68
N GLU A 407 37.64 5.63 29.43
CA GLU A 407 37.24 4.37 30.06
C GLU A 407 35.99 3.84 29.36
N GLN A 408 36.07 2.64 28.76
CA GLN A 408 34.97 2.05 28.01
C GLN A 408 34.65 0.64 28.51
N LYS A 409 33.37 0.36 28.69
CA LYS A 409 32.86 -0.99 28.98
C LYS A 409 32.14 -1.54 27.75
N ILE A 410 32.64 -2.65 27.23
CA ILE A 410 32.18 -3.24 25.98
C ILE A 410 31.50 -4.57 26.29
N HIS A 411 30.21 -4.63 26.00
CA HIS A 411 29.39 -5.85 26.12
C HIS A 411 28.91 -6.37 24.76
N SER A 412 29.24 -5.68 23.65
CA SER A 412 28.85 -6.11 22.32
C SER A 412 29.68 -7.33 21.90
N PRO A 413 29.08 -8.32 21.20
CA PRO A 413 29.76 -9.54 20.80
C PRO A 413 30.89 -9.28 19.80
N SER A 414 30.82 -8.19 19.03
CA SER A 414 31.88 -7.71 18.17
C SER A 414 31.88 -6.18 18.07
N GLY A 415 32.95 -5.61 17.54
CA GLY A 415 33.08 -4.17 17.30
C GLY A 415 34.53 -3.74 17.07
N PHE A 416 34.75 -2.42 17.09
CA PHE A 416 36.07 -1.82 16.92
C PHE A 416 36.51 -1.08 18.18
N ILE A 417 37.81 -1.17 18.46
CA ILE A 417 38.53 -0.42 19.48
C ILE A 417 39.59 0.40 18.75
N THR A 418 39.63 1.69 19.05
CA THR A 418 40.59 2.61 18.42
C THR A 418 41.34 3.40 19.47
N SER A 419 42.60 3.72 19.18
CA SER A 419 43.31 4.72 19.97
C SER A 419 42.59 6.08 19.88
N PRO A 420 42.69 6.94 20.91
CA PRO A 420 42.09 8.27 20.86
C PRO A 420 42.58 9.04 19.63
N ASN A 421 41.69 9.80 18.99
CA ASN A 421 41.94 10.57 17.75
C ASN A 421 42.22 9.76 16.48
N TRP A 422 42.19 8.42 16.49
CA TRP A 422 42.42 7.63 15.27
C TRP A 422 41.48 8.07 14.12
N PRO A 423 41.96 8.29 12.88
CA PRO A 423 43.27 7.92 12.33
C PRO A 423 44.38 8.98 12.52
N ASP A 424 44.07 10.10 13.18
CA ASP A 424 45.07 11.10 13.56
C ASP A 424 45.92 10.60 14.74
N LYS A 425 46.97 11.36 15.08
CA LYS A 425 47.89 10.97 16.16
C LYS A 425 47.19 10.97 17.52
N TYR A 426 47.45 9.94 18.32
CA TYR A 426 46.94 9.89 19.70
C TYR A 426 47.52 11.03 20.56
N PRO A 427 46.86 11.46 21.66
CA PRO A 427 47.37 12.52 22.51
C PRO A 427 48.49 12.03 23.44
N SER A 428 49.37 12.95 23.89
CA SER A 428 50.36 12.69 24.94
C SER A 428 49.70 12.53 26.32
N ARG A 429 50.30 11.76 27.22
CA ARG A 429 49.88 11.58 28.63
C ARG A 429 48.43 11.11 28.78
N LYS A 430 48.01 10.20 27.90
CA LYS A 430 46.68 9.59 27.98
C LYS A 430 46.78 8.17 28.49
N GLU A 431 45.76 7.79 29.24
CA GLU A 431 45.54 6.44 29.70
C GLU A 431 44.09 6.08 29.34
N CYS A 432 43.92 5.04 28.54
CA CYS A 432 42.60 4.61 28.08
C CYS A 432 42.44 3.11 28.28
N THR A 433 41.26 2.72 28.76
CA THR A 433 40.96 1.36 29.18
C THR A 433 39.69 0.85 28.51
N TRP A 434 39.71 -0.42 28.11
CA TRP A 434 38.57 -1.13 27.57
C TRP A 434 38.35 -2.41 28.35
N GLU A 435 37.20 -2.50 29.03
CA GLU A 435 36.74 -3.70 29.72
C GLU A 435 35.79 -4.46 28.78
N ILE A 436 36.29 -5.50 28.12
CA ILE A 436 35.54 -6.29 27.15
C ILE A 436 34.97 -7.52 27.86
N SER A 437 33.65 -7.68 27.76
CA SER A 437 32.92 -8.79 28.35
C SER A 437 32.13 -9.52 27.28
N ALA A 438 32.37 -10.82 27.13
CA ALA A 438 31.61 -11.72 26.28
C ALA A 438 30.65 -12.59 27.10
N THR A 439 29.71 -13.22 26.40
CA THR A 439 28.78 -14.20 26.96
C THR A 439 29.54 -15.37 27.59
N PRO A 440 29.12 -15.86 28.78
CA PRO A 440 29.80 -16.96 29.46
C PRO A 440 30.04 -18.17 28.57
N GLY A 441 31.21 -18.80 28.72
CA GLY A 441 31.65 -19.93 27.91
C GLY A 441 32.25 -19.57 26.54
N HIS A 442 32.25 -18.28 26.17
CA HIS A 442 32.95 -17.80 24.98
C HIS A 442 34.26 -17.11 25.34
N ARG A 443 35.10 -16.88 24.32
CA ARG A 443 36.37 -16.20 24.42
C ARG A 443 36.35 -14.91 23.62
N ILE A 444 37.22 -13.98 23.98
CA ILE A 444 37.36 -12.71 23.26
C ILE A 444 38.61 -12.80 22.40
N LYS A 445 38.47 -12.50 21.11
CA LYS A 445 39.57 -12.33 20.17
C LYS A 445 39.72 -10.86 19.78
N LEU A 446 40.96 -10.42 19.70
CA LEU A 446 41.34 -9.08 19.29
C LEU A 446 42.28 -9.18 18.08
N ILE A 447 41.89 -8.53 16.97
CA ILE A 447 42.63 -8.53 15.70
C ILE A 447 42.93 -7.08 15.33
N PHE A 448 44.19 -6.75 15.08
CA PHE A 448 44.59 -5.40 14.68
C PHE A 448 44.52 -5.24 13.16
N SER A 449 43.80 -4.22 12.68
CA SER A 449 43.85 -3.80 11.28
C SER A 449 44.96 -2.78 11.04
N GLU A 450 45.22 -1.91 12.01
CA GLU A 450 46.25 -0.88 11.99
C GLU A 450 46.95 -0.80 13.35
N PHE A 451 48.28 -0.64 13.34
CA PHE A 451 49.07 -0.56 14.57
C PHE A 451 50.36 0.24 14.37
N GLU A 452 50.42 1.46 14.93
CA GLU A 452 51.58 2.33 14.95
C GLU A 452 51.64 3.08 16.30
N ILE A 453 52.42 2.53 17.23
CA ILE A 453 52.72 3.10 18.55
C ILE A 453 54.24 3.39 18.61
N GLU A 454 54.69 4.30 19.47
CA GLU A 454 56.12 4.59 19.63
C GLU A 454 56.97 3.31 19.80
N GLN A 455 58.05 3.20 19.04
CA GLN A 455 58.92 2.03 19.07
C GLN A 455 59.89 2.10 20.27
N HIS A 456 59.87 1.07 21.11
CA HIS A 456 60.88 0.86 22.14
C HIS A 456 61.18 -0.63 22.30
N GLN A 457 62.37 -1.00 22.81
CA GLN A 457 62.79 -2.40 22.93
C GLN A 457 61.90 -3.19 23.92
N GLU A 458 61.57 -2.56 25.05
CA GLU A 458 60.72 -3.13 26.12
C GLU A 458 59.32 -2.49 26.19
N CYS A 459 58.93 -1.73 25.16
CA CYS A 459 57.68 -0.95 25.15
C CYS A 459 57.48 -0.10 26.42
N ALA A 460 58.52 0.64 26.82
CA ALA A 460 58.55 1.38 28.08
C ALA A 460 57.96 2.79 27.98
N TYR A 461 57.86 3.33 26.77
CA TYR A 461 57.23 4.61 26.47
C TYR A 461 55.73 4.37 26.19
N ASP A 462 55.25 4.72 25.00
CA ASP A 462 53.88 4.41 24.60
C ASP A 462 53.70 2.91 24.37
N HIS A 463 52.62 2.34 24.91
CA HIS A 463 52.34 0.90 24.78
C HIS A 463 50.87 0.56 24.98
N LEU A 464 50.50 -0.60 24.45
CA LEU A 464 49.21 -1.25 24.62
C LEU A 464 49.39 -2.56 25.38
N GLU A 465 48.74 -2.71 26.53
CA GLU A 465 48.68 -3.93 27.32
C GLU A 465 47.32 -4.61 27.14
N VAL A 466 47.35 -5.92 26.91
CA VAL A 466 46.16 -6.76 26.82
C VAL A 466 46.26 -7.84 27.89
N PHE A 467 45.23 -7.94 28.72
CA PHE A 467 45.17 -8.83 29.87
C PHE A 467 44.06 -9.87 29.70
N ASP A 468 44.36 -11.12 30.07
CA ASP A 468 43.47 -12.28 30.05
C ASP A 468 42.56 -12.31 31.28
N GLY A 469 41.63 -11.36 31.35
CA GLY A 469 40.64 -11.29 32.42
C GLY A 469 40.06 -9.89 32.58
N GLU A 470 39.55 -9.60 33.78
CA GLU A 470 38.73 -8.41 34.04
C GLU A 470 39.56 -7.17 34.44
N THR A 471 40.82 -7.33 34.87
CA THR A 471 41.61 -6.24 35.44
C THR A 471 43.08 -6.29 35.04
N GLU A 472 43.81 -5.20 35.30
CA GLU A 472 45.28 -5.10 35.17
C GLU A 472 46.07 -6.13 36.01
N LYS A 473 45.42 -6.82 36.97
CA LYS A 473 46.05 -7.89 37.77
C LYS A 473 45.98 -9.26 37.09
N SER A 474 45.24 -9.37 35.99
CA SER A 474 45.11 -10.61 35.22
C SER A 474 46.41 -10.92 34.45
N PRO A 475 46.61 -12.17 34.00
CA PRO A 475 47.76 -12.54 33.18
C PRO A 475 47.84 -11.68 31.90
N ILE A 476 49.04 -11.25 31.50
CA ILE A 476 49.23 -10.44 30.29
C ILE A 476 49.25 -11.35 29.06
N LEU A 477 48.39 -11.08 28.07
CA LEU A 477 48.41 -11.69 26.75
C LEU A 477 49.48 -11.05 25.86
N GLY A 478 49.67 -9.74 25.97
CA GLY A 478 50.70 -9.02 25.22
C GLY A 478 50.91 -7.60 25.71
N ARG A 479 52.15 -7.13 25.63
CA ARG A 479 52.55 -5.73 25.75
C ARG A 479 53.14 -5.30 24.42
N LEU A 480 52.49 -4.35 23.76
CA LEU A 480 52.66 -4.10 22.33
C LEU A 480 53.07 -2.63 22.09
N CYS A 481 54.02 -2.42 21.20
CA CYS A 481 54.45 -1.10 20.72
C CYS A 481 55.17 -1.23 19.36
N GLY A 482 55.50 -0.11 18.73
CA GLY A 482 56.09 -0.11 17.39
C GLY A 482 55.06 -0.10 16.25
N ASN A 483 55.50 -0.46 15.05
CA ASN A 483 54.71 -0.39 13.82
C ASN A 483 54.39 -1.76 13.18
N LYS A 484 54.73 -2.85 13.86
CA LYS A 484 54.40 -4.20 13.39
C LYS A 484 53.00 -4.56 13.90
N ILE A 485 52.11 -4.90 12.97
CA ILE A 485 50.77 -5.41 13.31
C ILE A 485 50.93 -6.68 14.17
N PRO A 486 50.38 -6.70 15.40
CA PRO A 486 50.43 -7.86 16.28
C PRO A 486 49.64 -9.05 15.74
N GLU A 487 50.04 -10.27 16.12
CA GLU A 487 49.24 -11.47 15.90
C GLU A 487 47.90 -11.40 16.68
N PRO A 488 46.83 -12.05 16.20
CA PRO A 488 45.57 -12.10 16.91
C PRO A 488 45.71 -12.59 18.36
N LEU A 489 45.17 -11.82 19.30
CA LEU A 489 45.19 -12.16 20.72
C LEU A 489 43.85 -12.77 21.11
N VAL A 490 43.86 -13.94 21.76
CA VAL A 490 42.65 -14.65 22.19
C VAL A 490 42.70 -14.87 23.70
N ALA A 491 41.72 -14.36 24.42
CA ALA A 491 41.55 -14.59 25.86
C ALA A 491 41.17 -16.06 26.13
N THR A 492 41.53 -16.58 27.30
CA THR A 492 41.14 -17.93 27.72
C THR A 492 39.71 -17.99 28.25
N GLY A 493 39.17 -16.86 28.72
CA GLY A 493 37.81 -16.71 29.21
C GLY A 493 37.00 -15.62 28.51
N ASN A 494 35.86 -15.29 29.10
CA ASN A 494 34.89 -14.33 28.56
C ASN A 494 35.13 -12.87 28.98
N LYS A 495 36.33 -12.57 29.49
CA LYS A 495 36.74 -11.24 29.95
C LYS A 495 38.13 -10.92 29.40
N MET A 496 38.29 -9.72 28.85
CA MET A 496 39.56 -9.19 28.36
C MET A 496 39.65 -7.72 28.76
N PHE A 497 40.77 -7.33 29.36
CA PHE A 497 41.03 -5.95 29.74
C PHE A 497 42.16 -5.39 28.88
N VAL A 498 41.95 -4.24 28.25
CA VAL A 498 42.91 -3.59 27.36
C VAL A 498 43.25 -2.22 27.94
N ARG A 499 44.54 -1.87 27.96
CA ARG A 499 45.04 -0.61 28.52
C ARG A 499 46.06 0.01 27.58
N PHE A 500 45.78 1.21 27.11
CA PHE A 500 46.70 2.03 26.32
C PHE A 500 47.26 3.16 27.18
N VAL A 501 48.58 3.34 27.15
CA VAL A 501 49.27 4.41 27.87
C VAL A 501 50.20 5.15 26.91
N SER A 502 50.15 6.49 26.94
CA SER A 502 51.08 7.37 26.22
C SER A 502 51.86 8.30 27.15
N ASP A 503 53.11 8.61 26.79
CA ASP A 503 54.01 9.47 27.53
C ASP A 503 53.94 10.94 27.06
N ALA A 504 54.91 11.78 27.46
CA ALA A 504 54.90 13.20 27.14
C ALA A 504 55.24 13.55 25.67
N SER A 505 55.74 12.62 24.86
CA SER A 505 56.30 12.89 23.53
C SER A 505 56.08 11.76 22.52
N VAL A 506 56.42 11.99 21.25
CA VAL A 506 56.43 10.99 20.17
C VAL A 506 55.09 10.26 19.91
N GLN A 507 54.06 11.03 19.58
CA GLN A 507 52.77 10.45 19.18
C GLN A 507 52.77 9.92 17.74
N ARG A 508 52.17 8.74 17.56
CA ARG A 508 51.95 8.05 16.28
C ARG A 508 50.46 7.95 15.97
N LYS A 509 50.09 7.33 14.83
CA LYS A 509 48.68 7.17 14.43
C LYS A 509 47.86 6.31 15.40
N GLY A 510 48.53 5.48 16.20
CA GLY A 510 47.89 4.60 17.18
C GLY A 510 47.39 3.32 16.53
N PHE A 511 46.21 2.84 16.91
CA PHE A 511 45.74 1.53 16.49
C PHE A 511 44.24 1.51 16.21
N GLN A 512 43.85 0.58 15.34
CA GLN A 512 42.49 0.11 15.19
C GLN A 512 42.50 -1.41 15.32
N ALA A 513 41.65 -1.92 16.21
CA ALA A 513 41.48 -3.33 16.46
C ALA A 513 40.01 -3.72 16.40
N THR A 514 39.73 -4.87 15.82
CA THR A 514 38.41 -5.51 15.86
C THR A 514 38.40 -6.47 17.03
N HIS A 515 37.43 -6.34 17.93
CA HIS A 515 37.12 -7.36 18.92
C HIS A 515 35.98 -8.23 18.42
N SER A 516 36.05 -9.53 18.72
CA SER A 516 35.00 -10.49 18.38
C SER A 516 34.92 -11.58 19.43
N THR A 517 33.72 -12.05 19.70
CA THR A 517 33.47 -13.20 20.54
C THR A 517 33.66 -14.46 19.70
N GLU A 518 34.56 -15.33 20.13
CA GLU A 518 34.76 -16.65 19.54
C GLU A 518 34.21 -17.72 20.49
N CYS A 519 33.60 -18.75 19.91
CA CYS A 519 33.18 -19.91 20.67
C CYS A 519 34.34 -20.88 20.95
N GLY A 520 34.05 -21.87 21.79
CA GLY A 520 35.01 -22.89 22.17
C GLY A 520 36.07 -22.42 23.16
N GLY A 521 37.02 -23.32 23.46
CA GLY A 521 38.13 -23.09 24.37
C GLY A 521 38.16 -24.04 25.57
N ARG A 522 39.16 -23.86 26.43
CA ARG A 522 39.36 -24.69 27.62
C ARG A 522 38.76 -24.02 28.85
N LEU A 523 37.68 -24.57 29.39
CA LEU A 523 36.95 -24.01 30.52
C LEU A 523 37.23 -24.79 31.81
N LYS A 524 37.63 -24.10 32.87
CA LYS A 524 37.81 -24.69 34.20
C LYS A 524 36.46 -24.93 34.86
N VAL A 525 36.24 -26.15 35.34
CA VAL A 525 35.05 -26.56 36.07
C VAL A 525 35.32 -26.55 37.57
N GLU A 526 34.37 -26.03 38.35
CA GLU A 526 34.43 -25.94 39.80
C GLU A 526 33.16 -26.53 40.41
N SER A 527 33.12 -26.66 41.74
CA SER A 527 31.95 -27.15 42.46
C SER A 527 30.75 -26.21 42.36
N LYS A 528 31.00 -24.92 42.14
CA LYS A 528 29.96 -23.92 41.88
C LYS A 528 29.47 -24.06 40.42
N PRO A 529 28.15 -24.17 40.19
CA PRO A 529 27.59 -24.22 38.84
C PRO A 529 27.97 -23.00 38.00
N ARG A 530 28.31 -23.24 36.75
CA ARG A 530 28.57 -22.22 35.72
C ARG A 530 27.69 -22.49 34.50
N ASP A 531 27.45 -21.44 33.73
CA ASP A 531 26.61 -21.48 32.54
C ASP A 531 27.46 -21.41 31.27
N LEU A 532 27.10 -22.21 30.27
CA LEU A 532 27.65 -22.26 28.92
C LEU A 532 26.52 -22.09 27.92
N TYR A 533 26.71 -21.22 26.93
CA TYR A 533 25.72 -20.93 25.90
C TYR A 533 26.25 -21.35 24.53
N SER A 534 25.36 -21.77 23.65
CA SER A 534 25.68 -22.17 22.26
C SER A 534 26.32 -21.07 21.42
N HIS A 535 25.94 -19.81 21.64
CA HIS A 535 26.42 -18.67 20.87
C HIS A 535 26.39 -17.37 21.70
N ALA A 536 27.09 -16.34 21.23
CA ALA A 536 27.29 -15.10 21.96
C ALA A 536 26.01 -14.26 22.17
N GLN A 537 25.03 -14.38 21.26
CA GLN A 537 23.77 -13.61 21.31
C GLN A 537 22.58 -14.44 21.80
N PHE A 538 22.85 -15.46 22.60
CA PHE A 538 21.84 -16.38 23.10
C PHE A 538 20.74 -15.64 23.87
N GLY A 539 19.50 -15.75 23.38
CA GLY A 539 18.32 -15.09 23.93
C GLY A 539 17.80 -13.92 23.08
N ASP A 540 18.68 -13.26 22.33
CA ASP A 540 18.31 -12.17 21.41
C ASP A 540 18.15 -12.69 19.97
N ASN A 541 18.97 -13.66 19.57
CA ASN A 541 18.99 -14.24 18.24
C ASN A 541 19.05 -15.78 18.29
N ASN A 542 18.88 -16.39 17.12
CA ASN A 542 19.19 -17.80 16.88
C ASN A 542 20.71 -17.99 16.69
N TYR A 543 21.21 -19.23 16.84
CA TYR A 543 22.63 -19.50 16.64
C TYR A 543 23.07 -19.21 15.19
N PRO A 544 24.32 -18.76 14.96
CA PRO A 544 24.83 -18.58 13.62
C PRO A 544 25.05 -19.93 12.92
N GLY A 545 24.79 -19.99 11.62
CA GLY A 545 25.11 -21.16 10.78
C GLY A 545 26.59 -21.22 10.40
N GLN A 546 27.04 -22.39 9.91
CA GLN A 546 28.42 -22.72 9.53
C GLN A 546 29.43 -22.54 10.68
N VAL A 547 28.99 -22.81 11.90
CA VAL A 547 29.79 -22.71 13.10
C VAL A 547 30.19 -24.11 13.58
N ASP A 548 31.46 -24.26 13.93
CA ASP A 548 32.04 -25.47 14.51
C ASP A 548 32.79 -25.08 15.80
N CYS A 549 32.16 -25.37 16.95
CA CYS A 549 32.65 -24.96 18.27
C CYS A 549 33.05 -26.16 19.13
N GLU A 550 34.24 -26.08 19.74
CA GLU A 550 34.72 -27.08 20.69
C GLU A 550 35.03 -26.49 22.06
N TRP A 551 34.29 -26.91 23.09
CA TRP A 551 34.57 -26.56 24.48
C TRP A 551 35.13 -27.76 25.23
N LEU A 552 36.33 -27.61 25.79
CA LEU A 552 36.93 -28.60 26.67
C LEU A 552 36.72 -28.19 28.13
N LEU A 553 35.80 -28.86 28.81
CA LEU A 553 35.56 -28.70 30.23
C LEU A 553 36.56 -29.54 31.03
N VAL A 554 37.30 -28.92 31.94
CA VAL A 554 38.33 -29.60 32.75
C VAL A 554 38.14 -29.31 34.24
N SER A 555 38.03 -30.37 35.03
CA SER A 555 37.89 -30.32 36.48
C SER A 555 39.18 -30.77 37.20
N GLU A 556 39.19 -30.71 38.53
CA GLU A 556 40.24 -31.31 39.35
C GLU A 556 40.21 -32.84 39.29
N ARG A 557 41.38 -33.49 39.35
CA ARG A 557 41.48 -34.95 39.39
C ARG A 557 40.67 -35.53 40.56
N GLY A 558 40.00 -36.66 40.32
CA GLY A 558 39.13 -37.29 41.33
C GLY A 558 37.75 -36.62 41.45
N SER A 559 37.33 -35.89 40.42
CA SER A 559 35.96 -35.42 40.27
C SER A 559 35.39 -35.82 38.92
N ARG A 560 34.07 -35.90 38.84
CA ARG A 560 33.30 -36.01 37.61
C ARG A 560 32.52 -34.73 37.35
N LEU A 561 32.10 -34.52 36.11
CA LEU A 561 31.30 -33.38 35.70
C LEU A 561 29.83 -33.80 35.65
N GLU A 562 28.97 -32.88 36.07
CA GLU A 562 27.52 -32.93 35.85
C GLU A 562 27.16 -31.81 34.89
N LEU A 563 26.49 -32.16 33.79
CA LEU A 563 26.00 -31.25 32.77
C LEU A 563 24.47 -31.36 32.70
N SER A 564 23.80 -30.23 32.83
CA SER A 564 22.34 -30.14 32.78
C SER A 564 21.94 -29.10 31.74
N PHE A 565 21.25 -29.54 30.69
CA PHE A 565 20.68 -28.65 29.69
C PHE A 565 19.45 -27.95 30.26
N GLN A 566 19.49 -26.63 30.34
CA GLN A 566 18.36 -25.82 30.80
C GLN A 566 17.44 -25.46 29.63
N ILE A 567 18.04 -25.20 28.46
CA ILE A 567 17.36 -24.93 27.19
C ILE A 567 18.11 -25.74 26.12
N PHE A 568 17.35 -26.37 25.22
CA PHE A 568 17.89 -27.11 24.09
C PHE A 568 16.91 -27.04 22.92
N GLU A 569 17.26 -26.25 21.91
CA GLU A 569 16.52 -26.10 20.65
C GLU A 569 17.55 -26.01 19.51
N VAL A 570 17.88 -27.17 18.96
CA VAL A 570 18.76 -27.33 17.79
C VAL A 570 17.91 -27.89 16.64
N GLU A 571 18.30 -27.70 15.39
CA GLU A 571 17.54 -28.24 14.25
C GLU A 571 17.20 -29.72 14.46
N GLU A 572 15.97 -30.10 14.13
CA GLU A 572 15.49 -31.48 14.31
C GLU A 572 15.69 -32.27 13.02
N GLU A 573 16.43 -33.37 13.11
CA GLU A 573 16.71 -34.29 12.01
C GLU A 573 16.79 -35.73 12.56
N ALA A 574 16.45 -36.73 11.76
CA ALA A 574 16.30 -38.12 12.23
C ALA A 574 17.62 -38.72 12.74
N ASP A 575 18.75 -38.37 12.12
CA ASP A 575 20.09 -38.85 12.44
C ASP A 575 20.99 -37.75 13.03
N CYS A 576 20.42 -36.58 13.34
CA CYS A 576 21.14 -35.37 13.76
C CYS A 576 22.29 -34.99 12.80
N GLY A 577 22.06 -35.13 11.49
CA GLY A 577 23.07 -34.93 10.45
C GLY A 577 23.37 -33.48 10.08
N TYR A 578 22.44 -32.55 10.35
CA TYR A 578 22.59 -31.12 10.08
C TYR A 578 23.24 -30.43 11.29
N ASP A 579 22.43 -29.82 12.15
CA ASP A 579 22.91 -29.21 13.39
C ASP A 579 22.89 -30.20 14.55
N TYR A 580 23.96 -30.24 15.34
CA TYR A 580 24.03 -31.17 16.48
C TYR A 580 25.02 -30.72 17.56
N VAL A 581 24.75 -31.17 18.78
CA VAL A 581 25.68 -31.10 19.91
C VAL A 581 26.14 -32.51 20.24
N GLU A 582 27.44 -32.75 20.23
CA GLU A 582 28.05 -34.02 20.57
C GLU A 582 28.95 -33.87 21.79
N LEU A 583 28.87 -34.83 22.71
CA LEU A 583 29.63 -34.82 23.97
C LEU A 583 30.53 -36.04 24.06
N PHE A 584 31.77 -35.85 24.50
CA PHE A 584 32.75 -36.91 24.70
C PHE A 584 33.35 -36.85 26.10
N ASP A 585 33.47 -38.00 26.76
CA ASP A 585 34.07 -38.14 28.08
C ASP A 585 35.60 -38.27 28.00
N GLY A 586 36.25 -37.17 27.63
CA GLY A 586 37.69 -37.15 27.42
C GLY A 586 38.21 -35.81 26.92
N LEU A 587 39.43 -35.84 26.38
CA LEU A 587 40.14 -34.66 25.88
C LEU A 587 39.86 -34.33 24.41
N ASP A 588 39.41 -35.32 23.64
CA ASP A 588 39.20 -35.25 22.20
C ASP A 588 38.00 -36.12 21.77
N SER A 589 37.64 -36.04 20.49
CA SER A 589 36.54 -36.80 19.88
C SER A 589 36.79 -38.30 19.72
N THR A 590 37.99 -38.81 20.08
CA THR A 590 38.26 -40.25 20.10
C THR A 590 37.83 -40.92 21.41
N ALA A 591 37.48 -40.13 22.42
CA ALA A 591 36.99 -40.60 23.70
C ALA A 591 35.57 -41.19 23.61
N VAL A 592 35.08 -41.74 24.73
CA VAL A 592 33.73 -42.34 24.79
C VAL A 592 32.68 -41.25 24.58
N GLY A 593 31.87 -41.39 23.53
CA GLY A 593 30.73 -40.50 23.28
C GLY A 593 29.66 -40.64 24.36
N LEU A 594 29.32 -39.53 25.01
CA LEU A 594 28.21 -39.42 25.96
C LEU A 594 26.87 -39.22 25.25
N GLY A 595 26.89 -38.77 23.99
CA GLY A 595 25.72 -38.69 23.12
C GLY A 595 25.84 -37.60 22.07
N ARG A 596 25.06 -37.74 21.00
CA ARG A 596 24.82 -36.73 19.96
C ARG A 596 23.35 -36.33 20.01
N PHE A 597 23.10 -35.03 20.08
CA PHE A 597 21.79 -34.47 20.38
C PHE A 597 21.41 -33.41 19.35
N CYS A 598 20.15 -33.41 18.93
CA CYS A 598 19.53 -32.40 18.08
C CYS A 598 18.01 -32.34 18.39
N GLY A 599 17.29 -31.39 17.79
CA GLY A 599 15.86 -31.19 18.05
C GLY A 599 15.53 -30.32 19.27
N SER A 600 14.30 -30.46 19.79
CA SER A 600 13.74 -29.58 20.82
C SER A 600 13.46 -30.31 22.14
N GLY A 601 13.92 -29.74 23.26
CA GLY A 601 13.74 -30.25 24.62
C GLY A 601 15.06 -30.69 25.25
N PRO A 602 15.33 -30.34 26.52
CA PRO A 602 16.60 -30.68 27.17
C PRO A 602 16.74 -32.20 27.36
N PRO A 603 17.91 -32.79 27.03
CA PRO A 603 18.19 -34.20 27.36
C PRO A 603 18.26 -34.41 28.88
N GLU A 604 18.24 -35.69 29.30
CA GLU A 604 18.50 -36.05 30.69
C GLU A 604 19.89 -35.58 31.16
N GLU A 605 20.06 -35.42 32.47
CA GLU A 605 21.33 -34.97 33.05
C GLU A 605 22.48 -35.91 32.68
N ILE A 606 23.57 -35.33 32.19
CA ILE A 606 24.74 -36.07 31.70
C ILE A 606 25.83 -36.02 32.77
N TYR A 607 26.35 -37.19 33.12
CA TYR A 607 27.45 -37.34 34.08
C TYR A 607 28.66 -37.94 33.38
N SER A 608 29.83 -37.31 33.53
CA SER A 608 31.08 -37.89 33.06
C SER A 608 31.59 -38.99 34.01
N ILE A 609 32.45 -39.84 33.48
CA ILE A 609 33.27 -40.81 34.20
C ILE A 609 34.65 -40.19 34.49
N GLY A 610 35.16 -39.36 33.59
CA GLY A 610 36.43 -38.65 33.75
C GLY A 610 36.30 -37.28 34.41
N ASP A 611 37.44 -36.62 34.58
CA ASP A 611 37.57 -35.22 35.01
C ASP A 611 37.52 -34.22 33.83
N THR A 612 37.19 -34.70 32.63
CA THR A 612 37.14 -33.91 31.39
C THR A 612 35.96 -34.28 30.52
N VAL A 613 35.33 -33.27 29.89
CA VAL A 613 34.30 -33.45 28.85
C VAL A 613 34.59 -32.51 27.69
N LEU A 614 34.62 -33.05 26.47
CA LEU A 614 34.61 -32.27 25.25
C LEU A 614 33.17 -32.10 24.77
N ILE A 615 32.79 -30.87 24.45
CA ILE A 615 31.50 -30.54 23.82
C ILE A 615 31.80 -30.00 22.42
N HIS A 616 31.25 -30.63 21.41
CA HIS A 616 31.34 -30.21 20.01
C HIS A 616 29.95 -29.76 19.54
N PHE A 617 29.84 -28.53 19.05
CA PHE A 617 28.62 -28.01 18.44
C PHE A 617 28.89 -27.66 16.99
N HIS A 618 28.14 -28.29 16.09
CA HIS A 618 28.26 -28.13 14.66
C HIS A 618 26.94 -27.59 14.10
N THR A 619 27.02 -26.70 13.11
CA THR A 619 25.87 -26.13 12.41
C THR A 619 26.13 -25.99 10.91
N ASP A 620 25.10 -26.22 10.11
CA ASP A 620 25.14 -26.05 8.65
C ASP A 620 24.77 -24.63 8.20
N ASP A 621 24.59 -24.40 6.89
CA ASP A 621 24.25 -23.08 6.33
C ASP A 621 22.75 -22.75 6.32
N THR A 622 21.92 -23.65 6.87
CA THR A 622 20.46 -23.56 6.89
C THR A 622 19.89 -23.65 8.31
N ILE A 623 18.58 -23.40 8.44
CA ILE A 623 17.71 -23.57 9.62
C ILE A 623 18.38 -23.42 11.00
N SER A 624 18.65 -22.18 11.41
CA SER A 624 19.02 -21.90 12.81
C SER A 624 17.84 -21.89 13.79
N LYS A 625 18.07 -22.29 15.04
CA LYS A 625 17.13 -22.24 16.18
C LYS A 625 17.76 -21.47 17.37
N LYS A 626 17.08 -21.47 18.52
CA LYS A 626 17.52 -20.75 19.72
C LYS A 626 18.85 -21.29 20.30
N GLY A 627 19.18 -22.56 20.04
CA GLY A 627 20.39 -23.22 20.51
C GLY A 627 20.24 -23.80 21.92
N PHE A 628 21.36 -23.92 22.63
CA PHE A 628 21.40 -24.52 23.96
C PHE A 628 22.01 -23.63 25.05
N HIS A 629 21.58 -23.89 26.29
CA HIS A 629 22.15 -23.38 27.53
C HIS A 629 22.43 -24.56 28.46
N ILE A 630 23.71 -24.82 28.72
CA ILE A 630 24.18 -25.88 29.61
C ILE A 630 24.62 -25.26 30.93
N ARG A 631 24.15 -25.85 32.03
CA ARG A 631 24.68 -25.60 33.36
C ARG A 631 25.58 -26.76 33.76
N TYR A 632 26.84 -26.46 34.12
CA TYR A 632 27.84 -27.48 34.43
C TYR A 632 28.52 -27.22 35.78
N LYS A 633 28.90 -28.30 36.49
CA LYS A 633 29.65 -28.25 37.76
C LYS A 633 30.46 -29.54 37.97
N SER A 634 31.44 -29.49 38.87
CA SER A 634 32.22 -30.67 39.29
C SER A 634 31.65 -31.31 40.56
N ILE A 635 31.60 -32.63 40.60
CA ILE A 635 31.29 -33.45 41.79
C ILE A 635 32.50 -34.31 42.13
N ARG A 636 33.03 -34.19 43.35
CA ARG A 636 34.12 -35.07 43.83
C ARG A 636 33.61 -36.48 44.10
N TYR A 637 34.42 -37.49 43.81
CA TYR A 637 34.12 -38.86 44.24
C TYR A 637 34.11 -38.95 45.78
N PRO A 638 33.22 -39.75 46.38
CA PRO A 638 33.30 -40.05 47.79
C PRO A 638 34.62 -40.80 48.08
N ASP A 639 35.41 -40.33 49.05
CA ASP A 639 36.62 -41.03 49.50
C ASP A 639 36.25 -42.42 50.06
N THR A 640 36.55 -43.48 49.32
CA THR A 640 36.48 -44.85 49.84
C THR A 640 37.80 -45.22 50.51
N THR A 641 38.02 -44.72 51.73
CA THR A 641 38.99 -45.33 52.65
C THR A 641 38.48 -46.71 53.05
N HIS A 642 38.95 -47.75 52.35
CA HIS A 642 38.82 -49.12 52.81
C HIS A 642 39.62 -49.32 54.10
N THR A 643 38.93 -49.48 55.22
CA THR A 643 39.44 -50.15 56.43
C THR A 643 39.88 -51.56 56.06
N LYS A 644 41.19 -51.83 56.10
CA LYS A 644 41.72 -53.20 56.21
C LYS A 644 41.65 -53.61 57.68
N ASN A 645 40.86 -54.64 57.96
CA ASN A 645 40.97 -55.45 59.19
C ASN A 645 42.27 -56.25 59.19
#